data_AF-A0A813I4E3-F1
#
_entry.id   AF-A0A813I4E3-F1
#
_cell.length_a   1.000
_cell.length_b   1.000
_cell.length_c   1.000
_cell.angle_alpha   90.00
_cell.angle_beta   90.00
_cell.angle_gamma   90.00
#
_symmetry.space_group_name_H-M   'P 1'
#
loop_
_entity.id
_entity.type
_entity.pdbx_description
1 polymer ?
#
loop_
_entity_poly.entity_id
_entity_poly.type
_entity_poly.pdbx_seq_one_letter_code
_entity_poly.pdbx_strand_id
1 'polypeptide(L)'
;MAEAQRDSALSALQQAAAMAGPPGSPQEQVVVIQLLSPSGEASTAAVMKAPVDDKPVILSAGQADETGFTPAVEVPAAVLRDISAGGKPVVLVMGFMSDAMVTVLDLASSPPASPLASSPPSPKMASKPLSITLFDSEGHPLPKGMKLKEPILLTLQQNASAGATCAFWDEEAGAWSAEGVKRVQFSPGESASLTGPLVCATSHLTIFAAVIGLLAAAIFGTSQVLQTLVCSNAASIFSAKGAQALLRFSKATQTPVILLWVLLAFHVLCLLFAAWLDYLESFKSEEEQTEPTRTETKARRKYTCLGIEVGGFVSSIIDYLRCLPEALEKMVKDSIKSLGMKVGGFAWAIIDYMRCLPEAPEKMVRDSIKSIQAAKMGLCEESLKLVVVQRDEEIKLLPELKKRCSTREWTVQRINEDEDLAKKRLKETNWLGRVVMLLKAGHPWMLVFQSSIVRSHMVRLALIFCKMTGTAAAIALYYQGSGKTISYDSPDLDACAPKDDLMTKLIRVMTVGLASALMVDLFAPLLFIFRPKQTYNASSVSKHTVKKVVFWILFVIYNCLAIYIVLVFLANVSDADSNDWFVSVMVSLLKRLFLEPLGTAFGLGTLVTIVISCRPSIWKRACRTTMTCPLDEEDPQQQQQQQQQQTQQLTQQQQQQQLQQQLQQHQQQQQQHERQEDLHKLAECARDAEWDLVFEMLEKSPMLVNERPPGFDYAVHRAVIQGNLEVVSTLINRYRADPDLPSRYGERASEIAKNLGHKDLYCILSQREGTEHKTATSLHDHHHHPSHHHHQPSLPSSAVERPTAAVPNNDPYILHLSRPVLPGQVH
;
A
#
# COMPACT_ATOMS: atom_id res chain seq x y z
N MET A 1 27.39 42.66 -5.46
CA MET A 1 26.34 43.34 -4.68
C MET A 1 26.75 43.50 -3.23
N ALA A 2 27.11 42.44 -2.50
CA ALA A 2 27.58 42.56 -1.11
C ALA A 2 28.79 43.51 -0.95
N GLU A 3 29.77 43.46 -1.86
CA GLU A 3 30.90 44.42 -1.89
C GLU A 3 30.42 45.85 -2.13
N ALA A 4 29.55 46.08 -3.13
CA ALA A 4 28.96 47.40 -3.38
C ALA A 4 28.13 47.92 -2.19
N GLN A 5 27.37 47.04 -1.51
CA GLN A 5 26.64 47.38 -0.28
C GLN A 5 27.61 47.73 0.86
N ARG A 6 28.73 47.02 0.98
CA ARG A 6 29.77 47.29 1.97
C ARG A 6 30.48 48.62 1.72
N ASP A 7 30.91 48.87 0.48
CA ASP A 7 31.60 50.11 0.12
C ASP A 7 30.69 51.33 0.31
N SER A 8 29.41 51.15 -0.06
CA SER A 8 28.34 52.11 0.19
C SER A 8 28.18 52.35 1.70
N ALA A 9 28.03 51.29 2.50
CA ALA A 9 27.91 51.37 3.95
C ALA A 9 29.12 52.05 4.64
N LEU A 10 30.35 51.75 4.18
CA LEU A 10 31.57 52.38 4.70
C LEU A 10 31.60 53.88 4.38
N SER A 11 31.19 54.27 3.18
CA SER A 11 31.05 55.69 2.81
C SER A 11 29.99 56.40 3.69
N ALA A 12 28.86 55.74 3.94
CA ALA A 12 27.82 56.20 4.86
C ALA A 12 28.34 56.37 6.30
N LEU A 13 29.11 55.40 6.81
CA LEU A 13 29.73 55.47 8.14
C LEU A 13 30.73 56.63 8.25
N GLN A 14 31.52 56.86 7.21
CA GLN A 14 32.46 57.99 7.16
C GLN A 14 31.73 59.34 7.18
N GLN A 15 30.63 59.47 6.44
CA GLN A 15 29.80 60.68 6.47
C GLN A 15 29.14 60.90 7.83
N ALA A 16 28.63 59.85 8.48
CA ALA A 16 28.06 59.96 9.81
C ALA A 16 29.09 60.29 10.89
N ALA A 17 30.28 59.71 10.80
CA ALA A 17 31.39 60.04 11.69
C ALA A 17 31.80 61.52 11.57
N ALA A 18 31.71 62.11 10.37
CA ALA A 18 31.98 63.53 10.16
C ALA A 18 30.91 64.45 10.76
N MET A 19 29.69 63.96 10.99
CA MET A 19 28.58 64.73 11.58
C MET A 19 28.41 64.52 13.08
N ALA A 20 29.03 63.49 13.65
CA ALA A 20 29.08 63.30 15.10
C ALA A 20 29.94 64.42 15.72
N GLY A 21 29.33 65.21 16.61
CA GLY A 21 30.00 66.33 17.29
C GLY A 21 31.23 65.90 18.12
N PRO A 22 31.98 66.87 18.69
CA PRO A 22 33.21 66.60 19.42
C PRO A 22 33.00 65.60 20.58
N PRO A 23 33.99 64.75 20.88
CA PRO A 23 33.90 63.70 21.90
C PRO A 23 33.60 64.32 23.28
N GLY A 24 32.35 64.23 23.74
CA GLY A 24 31.89 64.81 25.01
C GLY A 24 30.40 65.17 25.08
N SER A 25 29.70 65.31 23.94
CA SER A 25 28.23 65.39 23.93
C SER A 25 27.60 64.01 24.15
N PRO A 26 26.39 63.90 24.76
CA PRO A 26 25.68 62.62 24.86
C PRO A 26 25.65 61.96 23.47
N GLN A 27 26.21 60.75 23.36
CA GLN A 27 26.32 60.03 22.09
C GLN A 27 24.91 59.73 21.58
N GLU A 28 24.41 60.61 20.71
CA GLU A 28 23.17 60.38 19.99
C GLU A 28 23.40 59.22 19.02
N GLN A 29 22.49 58.24 19.04
CA GLN A 29 22.56 57.10 18.14
C GLN A 29 22.26 57.56 16.71
N VAL A 30 23.28 57.48 15.85
CA VAL A 30 23.15 57.83 14.44
C VAL A 30 22.88 56.56 13.64
N VAL A 31 21.74 56.53 12.96
CA VAL A 31 21.38 55.47 12.01
C VAL A 31 21.57 56.04 10.61
N VAL A 32 22.46 55.42 9.83
CA VAL A 32 22.66 55.82 8.43
C VAL A 32 21.89 54.89 7.55
N ILE A 33 21.10 55.46 6.65
CA ILE A 33 20.20 54.70 5.80
C ILE A 33 20.55 55.03 4.37
N GLN A 34 20.87 53.97 3.62
CA GLN A 34 21.33 54.14 2.25
C GLN A 34 20.49 53.32 1.29
N LEU A 35 19.95 54.04 0.30
CA LEU A 35 19.14 53.49 -0.77
C LEU A 35 20.02 53.23 -1.99
N LEU A 36 20.19 51.96 -2.34
CA LEU A 36 20.85 51.57 -3.58
C LEU A 36 19.83 51.58 -4.72
N SER A 37 20.16 52.29 -5.80
CA SER A 37 19.44 52.17 -7.05
C SER A 37 19.69 50.79 -7.69
N PRO A 38 18.85 50.37 -8.66
CA PRO A 38 19.10 49.14 -9.43
C PRO A 38 20.44 49.15 -10.19
N SER A 39 21.00 50.33 -10.49
CA SER A 39 22.33 50.48 -11.10
C SER A 39 23.49 50.32 -10.12
N GLY A 40 23.21 50.15 -8.82
CA GLY A 40 24.21 50.09 -7.76
C GLY A 40 24.73 51.45 -7.32
N GLU A 41 24.19 52.54 -7.87
CA GLU A 41 24.53 53.90 -7.45
C GLU A 41 23.77 54.26 -6.17
N ALA A 42 24.49 54.80 -5.19
CA ALA A 42 23.89 55.30 -3.96
C ALA A 42 23.06 56.54 -4.28
N SER A 43 21.73 56.41 -4.21
CA SER A 43 20.81 57.46 -4.65
C SER A 43 20.51 58.48 -3.54
N THR A 44 20.51 58.07 -2.27
CA THR A 44 20.35 58.97 -1.12
C THR A 44 20.88 58.30 0.16
N ALA A 45 21.77 58.98 0.89
CA ALA A 45 22.12 58.63 2.27
C ALA A 45 21.33 59.57 3.20
N ALA A 46 20.32 59.04 3.88
CA ALA A 46 19.62 59.76 4.93
C ALA A 46 20.28 59.39 6.25
N VAL A 47 20.89 60.36 6.91
CA VAL A 47 21.39 60.18 8.28
C VAL A 47 20.27 60.62 9.22
N MET A 48 19.69 59.65 9.92
CA MET A 48 18.61 59.90 10.85
C MET A 48 19.13 59.71 12.27
N LYS A 49 18.75 60.63 13.16
CA LYS A 49 18.87 60.38 14.60
C LYS A 49 17.88 59.29 14.95
N ALA A 50 18.31 58.29 15.74
CA ALA A 50 17.39 57.29 16.25
C ALA A 50 16.25 58.02 16.99
N PRO A 51 14.97 57.72 16.67
CA PRO A 51 13.86 58.39 17.33
C PRO A 51 13.93 58.11 18.83
N VAL A 52 13.88 59.19 19.63
CA VAL A 52 13.80 59.09 21.10
C VAL A 52 12.44 58.54 21.54
N ASP A 53 11.42 58.72 20.69
CA ASP A 53 10.09 58.14 20.85
C ASP A 53 10.08 56.69 20.34
N ASP A 54 9.26 55.81 20.93
CA ASP A 54 9.04 54.41 20.48
C ASP A 54 8.34 54.28 19.12
N LYS A 55 8.45 55.29 18.26
CA LYS A 55 7.89 55.28 16.90
C LYS A 55 8.83 54.53 15.96
N PRO A 56 8.28 53.66 15.10
CA PRO A 56 9.06 52.96 14.11
C PRO A 56 9.57 53.91 13.02
N VAL A 57 10.72 53.59 12.43
CA VAL A 57 11.32 54.34 11.33
C VAL A 57 10.84 53.72 10.02
N ILE A 58 10.12 54.50 9.21
CA ILE A 58 9.59 54.08 7.90
C ILE A 58 10.52 54.54 6.79
N LEU A 59 10.94 53.62 5.94
CA LEU A 59 11.94 53.84 4.90
C LEU A 59 11.40 53.39 3.55
N SER A 60 11.34 54.29 2.59
CA SER A 60 10.92 53.98 1.22
C SER A 60 12.11 53.62 0.35
N ALA A 61 12.07 52.46 -0.28
CA ALA A 61 13.12 51.96 -1.16
C ALA A 61 13.05 52.62 -2.55
N GLY A 62 13.57 53.84 -2.69
CA GLY A 62 13.80 54.49 -3.98
C GLY A 62 12.58 55.15 -4.65
N GLN A 63 12.68 55.40 -5.96
CA GLN A 63 11.60 55.97 -6.77
C GLN A 63 10.45 54.98 -6.93
N ALA A 64 9.23 55.51 -7.01
CA ALA A 64 8.04 54.72 -7.27
C ALA A 64 8.21 53.89 -8.55
N ASP A 65 7.73 52.65 -8.51
CA ASP A 65 7.65 51.82 -9.70
C ASP A 65 6.65 52.40 -10.72
N GLU A 66 6.48 51.73 -11.86
CA GLU A 66 5.53 52.16 -12.91
C GLU A 66 4.07 52.26 -12.40
N THR A 67 3.75 51.62 -11.27
CA THR A 67 2.43 51.66 -10.64
C THR A 67 2.29 52.80 -9.62
N GLY A 68 3.35 53.59 -9.41
CA GLY A 68 3.39 54.63 -8.38
C GLY A 68 3.68 54.08 -6.98
N PHE A 69 4.03 52.80 -6.84
CA PHE A 69 4.27 52.16 -5.55
C PHE A 69 5.76 52.18 -5.18
N THR A 70 6.05 52.61 -3.95
CA THR A 70 7.38 52.51 -3.34
C THR A 70 7.32 51.48 -2.21
N PRO A 71 8.08 50.38 -2.29
CA PRO A 71 8.21 49.49 -1.15
C PRO A 71 8.73 50.22 0.06
N ALA A 72 8.19 49.85 1.21
CA ALA A 72 8.55 50.47 2.48
C ALA A 72 9.05 49.41 3.44
N VAL A 73 10.03 49.77 4.25
CA VAL A 73 10.51 48.99 5.39
C VAL A 73 10.30 49.81 6.63
N GLU A 74 9.54 49.26 7.56
CA GLU A 74 9.28 49.86 8.85
C GLU A 74 10.07 49.09 9.90
N VAL A 75 11.07 49.77 10.47
CA VAL A 75 11.99 49.21 11.46
C VAL A 75 11.57 49.68 12.86
N PRO A 76 11.19 48.77 13.77
CA PRO A 76 10.85 49.14 15.13
C PRO A 76 12.02 49.82 15.85
N ALA A 77 11.73 50.83 16.67
CA ALA A 77 12.76 51.53 17.45
C ALA A 77 13.53 50.59 18.40
N ALA A 78 12.86 49.55 18.92
CA ALA A 78 13.49 48.54 19.75
C ALA A 78 14.59 47.75 19.00
N VAL A 79 14.38 47.46 17.71
CA VAL A 79 15.37 46.78 16.86
C VAL A 79 16.60 47.66 16.68
N LEU A 80 16.42 48.95 16.41
CA LEU A 80 17.53 49.89 16.26
C LEU A 80 18.34 50.02 17.56
N ARG A 81 17.67 50.04 18.72
CA ARG A 81 18.32 50.08 20.04
C ARG A 81 19.05 48.79 20.40
N ASP A 82 18.46 47.63 20.06
CA ASP A 82 19.07 46.33 20.32
C ASP A 82 20.36 46.14 19.51
N ILE A 83 20.39 46.65 18.27
CA ILE A 83 21.56 46.55 17.39
C ILE A 83 22.61 47.61 17.71
N SER A 84 22.19 48.82 18.12
CA SER A 84 23.09 49.89 18.54
C SER A 84 23.61 49.74 19.98
N ALA A 85 23.34 48.61 20.64
CA ALA A 85 23.78 48.32 21.99
C ALA A 85 25.31 48.49 22.10
N GLY A 86 25.74 49.56 22.77
CA GLY A 86 27.15 50.00 22.83
C GLY A 86 27.44 51.37 22.20
N GLY A 87 26.42 52.10 21.72
CA GLY A 87 26.57 53.47 21.21
C GLY A 87 27.25 53.55 19.84
N LYS A 88 27.43 52.41 19.17
CA LYS A 88 28.04 52.33 17.84
C LYS A 88 27.00 52.61 16.75
N PRO A 89 27.34 53.37 15.69
CA PRO A 89 26.45 53.61 14.56
C PRO A 89 26.16 52.30 13.81
N VAL A 90 24.95 52.19 13.27
CA VAL A 90 24.48 51.05 12.49
C VAL A 90 24.03 51.57 11.14
N VAL A 91 24.40 50.88 10.06
CA VAL A 91 23.94 51.23 8.71
C VAL A 91 22.91 50.22 8.23
N LEU A 92 21.75 50.71 7.83
CA LEU A 92 20.76 49.91 7.12
C LEU A 92 20.88 50.21 5.63
N VAL A 93 21.25 49.19 4.86
CA VAL A 93 21.29 49.25 3.41
C VAL A 93 20.12 48.46 2.86
N MET A 94 19.34 49.10 2.00
CA MET A 94 18.27 48.45 1.26
C MET A 94 18.38 48.77 -0.22
N GLY A 95 18.01 47.79 -1.05
CA GLY A 95 18.04 47.97 -2.49
C GLY A 95 17.26 46.89 -3.22
N PHE A 96 16.75 47.25 -4.39
CA PHE A 96 16.21 46.28 -5.31
C PHE A 96 17.33 45.54 -6.02
N MET A 97 17.08 44.27 -6.29
CA MET A 97 17.95 43.51 -7.17
C MET A 97 17.76 43.95 -8.63
N SER A 98 18.84 43.95 -9.40
CA SER A 98 18.78 44.22 -10.84
C SER A 98 18.02 43.11 -11.56
N ASP A 99 17.40 43.42 -12.71
CA ASP A 99 16.60 42.45 -13.48
C ASP A 99 17.42 41.20 -13.90
N ALA A 100 18.73 41.36 -14.09
CA ALA A 100 19.65 40.24 -14.35
C ALA A 100 19.69 39.26 -13.17
N MET A 101 19.71 39.76 -11.94
CA MET A 101 19.75 38.94 -10.74
C MET A 101 18.39 38.31 -10.40
N VAL A 102 17.30 39.02 -10.71
CA VAL A 102 15.92 38.46 -10.67
C VAL A 102 15.84 37.22 -11.57
N THR A 103 16.40 37.31 -12.78
CA THR A 103 16.45 36.19 -13.72
C THR A 103 17.23 35.01 -13.16
N VAL A 104 18.35 35.25 -12.48
CA VAL A 104 19.15 34.19 -11.83
C VAL A 104 18.36 33.51 -10.70
N LEU A 105 17.62 34.27 -9.88
CA LEU A 105 16.80 33.72 -8.80
C LEU A 105 15.62 32.89 -9.32
N ASP A 106 14.96 33.33 -10.40
CA ASP A 106 13.91 32.55 -11.06
C ASP A 106 14.47 31.24 -11.66
N LEU A 107 15.68 31.29 -12.25
CA LEU A 107 16.35 30.10 -12.78
C LEU A 107 16.80 29.14 -11.68
N ALA A 108 17.35 29.63 -10.57
CA ALA A 108 17.75 28.83 -9.42
C ALA A 108 16.55 28.14 -8.75
N SER A 109 15.38 28.77 -8.79
CA SER A 109 14.13 28.21 -8.26
C SER A 109 13.51 27.10 -9.14
N SER A 110 14.06 26.89 -10.34
CA SER A 110 13.55 25.91 -11.29
C SER A 110 14.31 24.58 -11.14
N PRO A 111 13.62 23.44 -10.92
CA PRO A 111 14.30 22.15 -10.79
C PRO A 111 15.00 21.77 -12.11
N PRO A 112 16.12 21.01 -12.06
CA PRO A 112 16.81 20.56 -13.26
C PRO A 112 15.86 19.73 -14.11
N ALA A 113 15.65 20.16 -15.36
CA ALA A 113 14.69 19.57 -16.28
C ALA A 113 15.02 18.09 -16.56
N SER A 114 14.27 17.18 -15.93
CA SER A 114 14.27 15.76 -16.29
C SER A 114 13.26 15.50 -17.41
N PRO A 115 13.65 14.91 -18.55
CA PRO A 115 12.82 14.87 -19.77
C PRO A 115 11.60 13.92 -19.73
N LEU A 116 11.21 13.37 -18.58
CA LEU A 116 10.11 12.37 -18.50
C LEU A 116 9.08 12.58 -17.40
N ALA A 117 9.11 13.68 -16.64
CA ALA A 117 8.09 14.00 -15.65
C ALA A 117 7.56 15.43 -15.85
N SER A 118 6.25 15.60 -15.82
CA SER A 118 5.63 16.93 -15.71
C SER A 118 6.00 17.50 -14.34
N SER A 119 7.05 18.32 -14.29
CA SER A 119 7.48 18.94 -13.05
C SER A 119 6.40 19.86 -12.51
N PRO A 120 6.23 19.95 -11.18
CA PRO A 120 5.32 20.92 -10.58
C PRO A 120 5.73 22.34 -10.99
N PRO A 121 4.76 23.28 -11.08
CA PRO A 121 5.05 24.66 -11.45
C PRO A 121 6.04 25.27 -10.45
N SER A 122 7.14 25.82 -10.95
CA SER A 122 8.11 26.54 -10.13
C SER A 122 7.47 27.80 -9.54
N PRO A 123 7.83 28.18 -8.29
CA PRO A 123 7.34 29.41 -7.68
C PRO A 123 7.72 30.61 -8.56
N LYS A 124 6.74 31.49 -8.82
CA LYS A 124 6.93 32.69 -9.64
C LYS A 124 6.91 33.93 -8.76
N MET A 125 7.91 34.79 -8.91
CA MET A 125 7.92 36.08 -8.22
C MET A 125 6.78 37.00 -8.71
N ALA A 126 6.10 37.64 -7.76
CA ALA A 126 5.03 38.62 -7.96
C ALA A 126 5.45 40.06 -7.65
N SER A 127 6.58 40.25 -6.97
CA SER A 127 7.21 41.55 -6.75
C SER A 127 8.71 41.48 -7.08
N LYS A 128 9.33 42.63 -7.32
CA LYS A 128 10.79 42.72 -7.39
C LYS A 128 11.40 42.34 -6.01
N PRO A 129 12.48 41.56 -5.98
CA PRO A 129 13.15 41.21 -4.72
C PRO A 129 13.76 42.44 -4.05
N LEU A 130 13.54 42.54 -2.75
CA LEU A 130 14.08 43.58 -1.87
C LEU A 130 15.17 42.97 -1.00
N SER A 131 16.42 43.43 -1.16
CA SER A 131 17.55 43.03 -0.31
C SER A 131 17.68 44.00 0.86
N ILE A 132 17.80 43.45 2.07
CA ILE A 132 17.96 44.22 3.30
C ILE A 132 19.19 43.69 4.03
N THR A 133 20.12 44.58 4.34
CA THR A 133 21.34 44.23 5.07
C THR A 133 21.67 45.31 6.09
N LEU A 134 21.96 44.88 7.31
CA LEU A 134 22.42 45.74 8.39
C LEU A 134 23.92 45.55 8.55
N PHE A 135 24.65 46.66 8.65
CA PHE A 135 26.08 46.70 8.89
C PHE A 135 26.36 47.33 10.25
N ASP A 136 27.34 46.77 10.95
CA ASP A 136 27.88 47.36 12.15
C ASP A 136 28.74 48.61 11.84
N SER A 137 29.27 49.25 12.88
CA SER A 137 30.14 50.42 12.75
C SER A 137 31.47 50.17 12.03
N GLU A 138 31.84 48.91 11.84
CA GLU A 138 33.06 48.49 11.16
C GLU A 138 32.78 48.13 9.69
N GLY A 139 31.52 48.23 9.24
CA GLY A 139 31.09 47.89 7.90
C GLY A 139 30.97 46.38 7.66
N HIS A 140 30.89 45.57 8.71
CA HIS A 140 30.61 44.14 8.60
C HIS A 140 29.10 43.89 8.65
N PRO A 141 28.55 43.03 7.76
CA PRO A 141 27.15 42.67 7.82
C PRO A 141 26.86 41.89 9.11
N LEU A 142 25.73 42.17 9.74
CA LEU A 142 25.30 41.41 10.92
C LEU A 142 25.13 39.91 10.58
N PRO A 143 25.35 38.99 11.52
CA PRO A 143 25.22 37.55 11.29
C PRO A 143 23.83 37.19 10.76
N LYS A 144 23.77 36.39 9.68
CA LYS A 144 22.53 35.99 8.97
C LYS A 144 21.50 35.21 9.83
N GLY A 145 21.88 34.79 11.04
CA GLY A 145 21.02 34.08 12.00
C GLY A 145 20.57 34.91 13.22
N MET A 146 20.84 36.22 13.25
CA MET A 146 20.42 37.08 14.36
C MET A 146 18.90 37.23 14.38
N LYS A 147 18.24 36.64 15.39
CA LYS A 147 16.80 36.77 15.58
C LYS A 147 16.48 38.14 16.21
N LEU A 148 15.84 39.00 15.43
CA LEU A 148 15.32 40.26 15.95
C LEU A 148 14.20 40.00 16.96
N LYS A 149 14.22 40.68 18.12
CA LYS A 149 13.17 40.52 19.14
C LYS A 149 11.80 40.99 18.66
N GLU A 150 11.80 42.02 17.84
CA GLU A 150 10.61 42.54 17.16
C GLU A 150 10.79 42.42 15.64
N PRO A 151 9.75 42.04 14.90
CA PRO A 151 9.84 41.88 13.45
C PRO A 151 9.89 43.23 12.73
N ILE A 152 10.65 43.29 11.65
CA ILE A 152 10.63 44.40 10.69
C ILE A 152 9.42 44.19 9.77
N LEU A 153 8.69 45.25 9.43
CA LEU A 153 7.57 45.17 8.49
C LEU A 153 8.00 45.62 7.10
N LEU A 154 7.71 44.80 6.09
CA LEU A 154 8.06 45.02 4.69
C LEU A 154 6.79 45.15 3.86
N THR A 155 6.58 46.29 3.22
CA THR A 155 5.50 46.46 2.24
C THR A 155 6.06 46.15 0.86
N LEU A 156 5.76 44.96 0.33
CA LEU A 156 6.36 44.46 -0.92
C LEU A 156 5.54 44.78 -2.18
N GLN A 157 4.23 45.00 -2.04
CA GLN A 157 3.33 45.29 -3.16
C GLN A 157 2.08 46.04 -2.66
N GLN A 158 1.56 47.00 -3.43
CA GLN A 158 0.32 47.72 -3.08
C GLN A 158 -0.95 46.88 -3.26
N ASN A 159 -1.00 46.07 -4.31
CA ASN A 159 -2.15 45.25 -4.69
C ASN A 159 -1.67 43.81 -4.90
N ALA A 160 -1.54 43.03 -3.83
CA ALA A 160 -1.11 41.65 -3.97
C ALA A 160 -2.20 40.80 -4.63
N SER A 161 -1.80 39.93 -5.56
CA SER A 161 -2.69 38.88 -6.05
C SER A 161 -3.08 37.94 -4.90
N ALA A 162 -4.27 37.34 -4.97
CA ALA A 162 -4.81 36.46 -3.93
C ALA A 162 -3.91 35.27 -3.54
N GLY A 163 -2.92 34.92 -4.39
CA GLY A 163 -1.95 33.84 -4.14
C GLY A 163 -0.53 34.32 -3.81
N ALA A 164 -0.29 35.63 -3.69
CA ALA A 164 1.02 36.16 -3.33
C ALA A 164 1.28 35.97 -1.83
N THR A 165 2.42 35.36 -1.52
CA THR A 165 2.85 35.07 -0.15
C THR A 165 4.19 35.74 0.11
N CYS A 166 4.40 36.19 1.34
CA CYS A 166 5.68 36.74 1.75
C CYS A 166 6.70 35.60 1.86
N ALA A 167 7.81 35.72 1.14
CA ALA A 167 8.89 34.75 1.19
C ALA A 167 10.24 35.45 1.30
N PHE A 168 11.21 34.76 1.89
CA PHE A 168 12.61 35.13 1.87
C PHE A 168 13.41 34.11 1.05
N TRP A 169 14.53 34.54 0.49
CA TRP A 169 15.46 33.64 -0.18
C TRP A 169 16.34 32.96 0.87
N ASP A 170 16.19 31.65 1.00
CA ASP A 170 17.08 30.82 1.79
C ASP A 170 18.31 30.50 0.94
N GLU A 171 19.42 31.18 1.25
CA GLU A 171 20.67 30.99 0.53
C GLU A 171 21.28 29.60 0.72
N GLU A 172 21.03 28.94 1.86
CA GLU A 172 21.54 27.59 2.13
C GLU A 172 20.74 26.56 1.34
N ALA A 173 19.42 26.72 1.29
CA ALA A 173 18.53 25.84 0.52
C ALA A 173 18.52 26.17 -0.98
N GLY A 174 18.99 27.35 -1.39
CA GLY A 174 18.89 27.84 -2.77
C GLY A 174 17.44 27.98 -3.25
N ALA A 175 16.51 28.29 -2.34
CA ALA A 175 15.08 28.31 -2.61
C ALA A 175 14.34 29.38 -1.82
N TRP A 176 13.16 29.79 -2.30
CA TRP A 176 12.25 30.65 -1.55
C TRP A 176 11.63 29.89 -0.36
N SER A 177 11.60 30.52 0.81
CA SER A 177 11.00 29.97 2.04
C SER A 177 10.05 30.98 2.68
N ALA A 178 8.96 30.50 3.28
CA ALA A 178 8.03 31.31 4.07
C ALA A 178 8.31 31.22 5.58
N GLU A 179 9.32 30.44 5.99
CA GLU A 179 9.64 30.27 7.40
C GLU A 179 10.07 31.61 8.03
N GLY A 180 9.55 31.93 9.21
CA GLY A 180 9.90 33.19 9.90
C GLY A 180 9.41 34.48 9.23
N VAL A 181 8.63 34.40 8.15
CA VAL A 181 7.97 35.55 7.50
C VAL A 181 6.45 35.39 7.59
N LYS A 182 5.75 36.39 8.11
CA LYS A 182 4.29 36.36 8.29
C LYS A 182 3.65 37.54 7.59
N ARG A 183 2.56 37.31 6.86
CA ARG A 183 1.73 38.40 6.32
C ARG A 183 1.01 39.08 7.48
N VAL A 184 1.17 40.40 7.63
CA VAL A 184 0.46 41.19 8.64
C VAL A 184 -0.85 41.67 8.03
N GLN A 185 -1.97 41.36 8.69
CA GLN A 185 -3.27 41.91 8.33
C GLN A 185 -3.42 43.27 9.04
N PHE A 186 -3.56 44.35 8.27
CA PHE A 186 -3.88 45.66 8.82
C PHE A 186 -5.35 45.66 9.26
N SER A 187 -5.57 45.99 10.54
CA SER A 187 -6.86 46.20 11.24
C SER A 187 -7.69 44.96 11.63
N PRO A 188 -7.87 44.69 12.94
CA PRO A 188 -8.84 43.74 13.45
C PRO A 188 -10.25 44.36 13.39
N GLY A 189 -10.94 44.23 12.26
CA GLY A 189 -12.32 44.70 12.14
C GLY A 189 -12.85 44.89 10.73
N GLU A 190 -11.97 45.03 9.73
CA GLU A 190 -12.35 45.04 8.31
C GLU A 190 -12.06 43.66 7.72
N SER A 191 -13.10 43.02 7.17
CA SER A 191 -12.99 41.74 6.47
C SER A 191 -11.81 41.79 5.51
N ALA A 192 -10.84 40.90 5.71
CA ALA A 192 -9.56 40.84 5.01
C ALA A 192 -9.77 40.76 3.49
N SER A 193 -9.90 41.91 2.84
CA SER A 193 -9.89 42.00 1.39
C SER A 193 -8.53 41.51 0.91
N LEU A 194 -8.50 40.42 0.16
CA LEU A 194 -7.27 39.83 -0.37
C LEU A 194 -6.50 40.77 -1.31
N THR A 195 -7.10 41.90 -1.72
CA THR A 195 -6.53 42.86 -2.67
C THR A 195 -5.77 44.03 -2.02
N GLY A 196 -5.49 43.97 -0.73
CA GLY A 196 -4.69 45.00 -0.03
C GLY A 196 -3.18 44.89 -0.24
N PRO A 197 -2.42 45.85 0.35
CA PRO A 197 -0.96 45.81 0.32
C PRO A 197 -0.42 44.55 1.00
N LEU A 198 0.63 43.97 0.41
CA LEU A 198 1.33 42.83 0.97
C LEU A 198 2.36 43.32 1.97
N VAL A 199 1.96 43.38 3.24
CA VAL A 199 2.83 43.70 4.36
C VAL A 199 3.32 42.42 5.01
N CYS A 200 4.64 42.27 5.13
CA CYS A 200 5.32 41.08 5.62
C CYS A 200 6.12 41.42 6.88
N ALA A 201 5.79 40.80 8.01
CA ALA A 201 6.61 40.80 9.20
C ALA A 201 7.72 39.76 9.06
N THR A 202 8.98 40.16 9.24
CA THR A 202 10.13 39.25 9.18
C THR A 202 11.09 39.50 10.33
N SER A 203 11.76 38.43 10.75
CA SER A 203 12.91 38.50 11.67
C SER A 203 14.24 38.24 10.97
N HIS A 204 14.22 38.02 9.65
CA HIS A 204 15.39 37.71 8.83
C HIS A 204 15.96 38.98 8.17
N LEU A 205 17.25 38.95 7.84
CA LEU A 205 17.98 40.01 7.14
C LEU A 205 18.57 39.46 5.84
N THR A 206 17.70 39.20 4.87
CA THR A 206 18.06 38.55 3.59
C THR A 206 17.38 39.25 2.40
N ILE A 207 16.95 38.47 1.40
CA ILE A 207 16.25 38.93 0.20
C ILE A 207 14.78 38.52 0.35
N PHE A 208 13.86 39.45 0.15
CA PHE A 208 12.42 39.22 0.29
C PHE A 208 11.69 39.46 -1.02
N ALA A 209 10.68 38.66 -1.31
CA ALA A 209 9.79 38.88 -2.44
C ALA A 209 8.36 38.41 -2.12
N ALA A 210 7.40 39.00 -2.82
CA ALA A 210 6.09 38.40 -2.99
C ALA A 210 6.24 37.23 -3.96
N VAL A 211 5.92 36.00 -3.54
CA VAL A 211 6.04 34.81 -4.38
C VAL A 211 4.67 34.15 -4.51
N ILE A 212 4.27 33.83 -5.74
CA ILE A 212 3.08 33.05 -6.05
C ILE A 212 3.50 31.59 -6.22
N GLY A 213 2.78 30.68 -5.56
CA GLY A 213 2.97 29.24 -5.73
C GLY A 213 3.91 28.57 -4.74
N LEU A 214 4.43 29.28 -3.73
CA LEU A 214 5.27 28.65 -2.69
C LEU A 214 4.48 27.69 -1.79
N LEU A 215 3.31 28.13 -1.33
CA LEU A 215 2.33 27.29 -0.64
C LEU A 215 1.77 26.20 -1.55
N ALA A 216 1.77 26.44 -2.86
CA ALA A 216 1.40 25.43 -3.84
C ALA A 216 2.46 24.30 -3.87
N ALA A 217 3.74 24.61 -4.05
CA ALA A 217 4.79 23.58 -4.07
C ALA A 217 4.92 22.81 -2.74
N ALA A 218 4.74 23.47 -1.59
CA ALA A 218 4.81 22.85 -0.27
C ALA A 218 3.61 21.93 0.06
N ILE A 219 2.46 22.12 -0.59
CA ILE A 219 1.21 21.38 -0.29
C ILE A 219 0.78 20.47 -1.48
N PHE A 220 1.11 20.79 -2.73
CA PHE A 220 0.73 20.02 -3.93
C PHE A 220 1.63 18.81 -4.23
N GLY A 221 1.94 18.02 -3.20
CA GLY A 221 1.90 16.58 -3.36
C GLY A 221 0.45 16.04 -3.43
N THR A 222 -0.56 16.73 -2.87
CA THR A 222 -1.94 16.18 -2.75
C THR A 222 -3.12 17.18 -2.76
N SER A 223 -2.90 18.50 -2.89
CA SER A 223 -3.93 19.49 -2.46
C SER A 223 -5.12 19.79 -3.39
N GLN A 224 -5.22 19.26 -4.62
CA GLN A 224 -6.44 19.48 -5.41
C GLN A 224 -7.67 18.77 -4.83
N VAL A 225 -7.46 17.63 -4.17
CA VAL A 225 -8.53 16.91 -3.46
C VAL A 225 -9.01 17.75 -2.27
N LEU A 226 -8.08 18.34 -1.51
CA LEU A 226 -8.43 19.13 -0.33
C LEU A 226 -9.17 20.42 -0.72
N GLN A 227 -8.76 21.11 -1.78
CA GLN A 227 -9.49 22.29 -2.27
C GLN A 227 -10.87 21.92 -2.83
N THR A 228 -11.00 20.77 -3.50
CA THR A 228 -12.30 20.24 -3.91
C THR A 228 -13.19 19.92 -2.70
N LEU A 229 -12.61 19.42 -1.60
CA LEU A 229 -13.33 19.17 -0.35
C LEU A 229 -13.72 20.46 0.37
N VAL A 230 -12.84 21.47 0.39
CA VAL A 230 -13.13 22.79 0.97
C VAL A 230 -14.22 23.51 0.19
N CYS A 231 -14.21 23.42 -1.15
CA CYS A 231 -15.27 23.95 -2.00
C CYS A 231 -16.43 22.96 -2.23
N SER A 232 -16.50 21.86 -1.47
CA SER A 232 -17.65 20.94 -1.51
C SER A 232 -18.68 21.34 -0.46
N ASN A 233 -19.89 20.77 -0.55
CA ASN A 233 -20.88 20.92 0.51
C ASN A 233 -20.48 20.24 1.83
N ALA A 234 -19.34 19.52 1.88
CA ALA A 234 -18.94 18.82 3.10
C ALA A 234 -18.82 19.78 4.30
N ALA A 235 -18.21 20.96 4.11
CA ALA A 235 -18.05 21.93 5.19
C ALA A 235 -19.41 22.42 5.73
N SER A 236 -20.39 22.67 4.86
CA SER A 236 -21.73 23.10 5.28
C SER A 236 -22.53 21.94 5.91
N ILE A 237 -22.44 20.74 5.34
CA ILE A 237 -23.13 19.52 5.82
C ILE A 237 -22.63 19.10 7.21
N PHE A 238 -21.32 19.15 7.47
CA PHE A 238 -20.76 18.79 8.77
C PHE A 238 -20.70 19.97 9.76
N SER A 239 -21.21 21.14 9.40
CA SER A 239 -21.29 22.29 10.31
C SER A 239 -22.44 22.14 11.32
N ALA A 240 -22.30 22.77 12.49
CA ALA A 240 -23.38 22.86 13.48
C ALA A 240 -24.66 23.50 12.90
N LYS A 241 -24.51 24.45 11.97
CA LYS A 241 -25.64 25.06 11.25
C LYS A 241 -26.38 24.04 10.38
N GLY A 242 -25.64 23.17 9.70
CA GLY A 242 -26.19 22.10 8.88
C GLY A 242 -27.05 21.13 9.70
N ALA A 243 -26.53 20.71 10.87
CA ALA A 243 -27.29 19.88 11.81
C ALA A 243 -28.53 20.61 12.38
N GLN A 244 -28.40 21.91 12.70
CA GLN A 244 -29.53 22.71 13.18
C GLN A 244 -30.63 22.89 12.13
N ALA A 245 -30.27 22.96 10.84
CA ALA A 245 -31.24 23.05 9.74
C ALA A 245 -32.15 21.82 9.68
N LEU A 246 -31.64 20.64 10.04
CA LEU A 246 -32.42 19.39 10.04
C LEU A 246 -33.51 19.37 11.13
N LEU A 247 -33.31 20.07 12.24
CA LEU A 247 -34.32 20.23 13.31
C LEU A 247 -35.45 21.18 12.91
N ARG A 248 -35.25 22.04 11.90
CA ARG A 248 -36.29 22.89 11.35
C ARG A 248 -37.12 22.09 10.36
N PHE A 249 -38.05 21.30 10.86
CA PHE A 249 -38.96 20.42 10.09
C PHE A 249 -39.80 21.09 9.00
N SER A 250 -39.69 22.40 8.79
CA SER A 250 -40.49 23.16 7.81
C SER A 250 -40.27 22.70 6.35
N LYS A 251 -39.17 22.00 6.06
CA LYS A 251 -38.86 21.47 4.71
C LYS A 251 -39.22 19.98 4.50
N ALA A 252 -39.84 19.32 5.48
CA ALA A 252 -40.14 17.89 5.38
C ALA A 252 -41.11 17.51 4.23
N THR A 253 -41.87 18.47 3.71
CA THR A 253 -42.85 18.28 2.62
C THR A 253 -42.26 18.48 1.22
N GLN A 254 -40.97 18.76 1.08
CA GLN A 254 -40.33 18.86 -0.23
C GLN A 254 -40.38 17.52 -0.97
N THR A 255 -40.68 17.56 -2.28
CA THR A 255 -40.83 16.35 -3.12
C THR A 255 -39.64 15.39 -3.02
N PRO A 256 -38.37 15.83 -3.08
CA PRO A 256 -37.21 14.93 -2.93
C PRO A 256 -37.14 14.25 -1.56
N VAL A 257 -37.59 14.91 -0.49
CA VAL A 257 -37.62 14.35 0.87
C VAL A 257 -38.69 13.26 0.96
N ILE A 258 -39.90 13.50 0.42
CA ILE A 258 -40.96 12.48 0.37
C ILE A 258 -40.50 11.26 -0.43
N LEU A 259 -39.88 11.47 -1.59
CA LEU A 259 -39.37 10.38 -2.42
C LEU A 259 -38.23 9.62 -1.73
N LEU A 260 -37.37 10.29 -0.97
CA LEU A 260 -36.36 9.66 -0.14
C LEU A 260 -37.00 8.76 0.93
N TRP A 261 -38.06 9.20 1.61
CA TRP A 261 -38.77 8.38 2.59
C TRP A 261 -39.48 7.18 1.96
N VAL A 262 -40.12 7.36 0.80
CA VAL A 262 -40.72 6.26 0.03
C VAL A 262 -39.64 5.25 -0.37
N LEU A 263 -38.49 5.74 -0.83
CA LEU A 263 -37.35 4.90 -1.18
C LEU A 263 -36.86 4.13 0.05
N LEU A 264 -36.67 4.78 1.21
CA LEU A 264 -36.25 4.14 2.45
C LEU A 264 -37.25 3.09 2.95
N ALA A 265 -38.54 3.38 2.89
CA ALA A 265 -39.59 2.42 3.23
C ALA A 265 -39.54 1.19 2.32
N PHE A 266 -39.39 1.40 1.00
CA PHE A 266 -39.18 0.32 0.04
C PHE A 266 -37.92 -0.50 0.36
N HIS A 267 -36.82 0.15 0.75
CA HIS A 267 -35.59 -0.55 1.15
C HIS A 267 -35.81 -1.46 2.37
N VAL A 268 -36.49 -0.96 3.40
CA VAL A 268 -36.83 -1.76 4.59
C VAL A 268 -37.71 -2.95 4.20
N LEU A 269 -38.74 -2.75 3.37
CA LEU A 269 -39.60 -3.83 2.90
C LEU A 269 -38.82 -4.90 2.13
N CYS A 270 -37.90 -4.50 1.24
CA CYS A 270 -37.05 -5.46 0.52
C CYS A 270 -36.09 -6.21 1.47
N LEU A 271 -35.53 -5.56 2.49
CA LEU A 271 -34.67 -6.22 3.48
C LEU A 271 -35.45 -7.25 4.30
N LEU A 272 -36.66 -6.91 4.72
CA LEU A 272 -37.56 -7.84 5.42
C LEU A 272 -37.92 -9.03 4.52
N PHE A 273 -38.21 -8.78 3.25
CA PHE A 273 -38.47 -9.83 2.27
C PHE A 273 -37.24 -10.73 2.05
N ALA A 274 -36.04 -10.16 1.95
CA ALA A 274 -34.81 -10.92 1.82
C ALA A 274 -34.49 -11.73 3.09
N ALA A 275 -34.79 -11.19 4.28
CA ALA A 275 -34.67 -11.91 5.55
C ALA A 275 -35.61 -13.10 5.62
N TRP A 276 -36.83 -12.93 5.11
CA TRP A 276 -37.80 -14.01 4.99
C TRP A 276 -37.34 -15.10 4.01
N LEU A 277 -36.75 -14.74 2.87
CA LEU A 277 -36.16 -15.72 1.94
C LEU A 277 -35.00 -16.50 2.59
N ASP A 278 -34.09 -15.81 3.29
CA ASP A 278 -32.98 -16.43 4.02
C ASP A 278 -33.50 -17.39 5.11
N TYR A 279 -34.58 -17.01 5.81
CA TYR A 279 -35.24 -17.87 6.80
C TYR A 279 -35.83 -19.14 6.15
N LEU A 280 -36.50 -19.01 5.00
CA LEU A 280 -37.05 -20.16 4.27
C LEU A 280 -35.96 -21.11 3.75
N GLU A 281 -34.82 -20.57 3.32
CA GLU A 281 -33.67 -21.38 2.86
C GLU A 281 -33.01 -22.13 4.03
N SER A 282 -32.87 -21.47 5.18
CA SER A 282 -32.37 -22.10 6.41
C SER A 282 -33.26 -23.28 6.84
N PHE A 283 -34.58 -23.11 6.80
CA PHE A 283 -35.52 -24.16 7.18
C PHE A 283 -35.42 -25.41 6.29
N LYS A 284 -35.30 -25.22 4.97
CA LYS A 284 -35.08 -26.35 4.03
C LYS A 284 -33.80 -27.12 4.33
N SER A 285 -32.73 -26.43 4.73
CA SER A 285 -31.44 -27.07 5.02
C SER A 285 -31.46 -27.96 6.27
N GLU A 286 -32.26 -27.60 7.29
CA GLU A 286 -32.40 -28.40 8.51
C GLU A 286 -33.25 -29.67 8.28
N GLU A 287 -34.29 -29.57 7.45
CA GLU A 287 -35.12 -30.72 7.06
C GLU A 287 -34.29 -31.77 6.30
N GLU A 288 -33.41 -31.34 5.39
CA GLU A 288 -32.57 -32.26 4.59
C GLU A 288 -31.46 -32.95 5.42
N GLN A 289 -30.98 -32.33 6.51
CA GLN A 289 -29.96 -32.94 7.38
C GLN A 289 -30.51 -33.91 8.43
N THR A 290 -31.77 -33.76 8.84
CA THR A 290 -32.37 -34.57 9.92
C THR A 290 -33.00 -35.89 9.44
N GLU A 291 -33.06 -36.14 8.12
CA GLU A 291 -33.77 -37.29 7.56
C GLU A 291 -32.90 -38.35 6.81
N PRO A 292 -31.91 -39.01 7.44
CA PRO A 292 -31.34 -40.24 6.85
C PRO A 292 -31.84 -41.55 7.46
N THR A 293 -32.69 -41.56 8.50
CA THR A 293 -32.96 -42.82 9.24
C THR A 293 -34.41 -43.16 9.60
N ARG A 294 -35.41 -42.35 9.23
CA ARG A 294 -36.81 -42.66 9.60
C ARG A 294 -37.65 -42.99 8.38
N THR A 295 -37.97 -44.28 8.26
CA THR A 295 -38.89 -44.88 7.29
C THR A 295 -40.03 -43.92 6.91
N GLU A 296 -40.00 -43.49 5.65
CA GLU A 296 -41.06 -42.78 4.96
C GLU A 296 -42.39 -43.52 5.15
N THR A 297 -43.43 -42.87 5.68
CA THR A 297 -44.81 -43.21 5.27
C THR A 297 -45.91 -42.23 5.67
N LYS A 298 -45.74 -41.22 6.55
CA LYS A 298 -46.92 -40.43 7.00
C LYS A 298 -46.83 -38.91 7.10
N ALA A 299 -45.68 -38.26 6.88
CA ALA A 299 -45.57 -36.81 7.13
C ALA A 299 -45.92 -35.89 5.94
N ARG A 300 -46.14 -36.42 4.72
CA ARG A 300 -46.26 -35.61 3.49
C ARG A 300 -47.61 -34.90 3.27
N ARG A 301 -48.55 -34.92 4.22
CA ARG A 301 -49.94 -34.44 4.00
C ARG A 301 -50.35 -33.16 4.73
N LYS A 302 -49.49 -32.54 5.55
CA LYS A 302 -49.94 -31.43 6.44
C LYS A 302 -49.47 -30.02 6.10
N TYR A 303 -48.56 -29.82 5.14
CA TYR A 303 -47.94 -28.50 4.92
C TYR A 303 -48.45 -27.71 3.70
N THR A 304 -49.46 -28.20 2.99
CA THR A 304 -49.97 -27.53 1.78
C THR A 304 -50.96 -26.39 2.03
N CYS A 305 -51.36 -26.11 3.29
CA CYS A 305 -52.50 -25.20 3.55
C CYS A 305 -52.16 -23.84 4.18
N LEU A 306 -50.91 -23.54 4.56
CA LEU A 306 -50.57 -22.30 5.29
C LEU A 306 -49.81 -21.24 4.45
N GLY A 307 -49.76 -21.39 3.12
CA GLY A 307 -48.95 -20.56 2.22
C GLY A 307 -49.68 -19.61 1.28
N ILE A 308 -51.00 -19.41 1.41
CA ILE A 308 -51.81 -18.93 0.27
C ILE A 308 -52.01 -17.39 0.20
N GLU A 309 -51.85 -16.59 1.26
CA GLU A 309 -52.22 -15.15 1.13
C GLU A 309 -51.06 -14.17 0.86
N VAL A 310 -49.81 -14.48 1.24
CA VAL A 310 -48.64 -13.62 0.91
C VAL A 310 -48.11 -13.90 -0.50
N GLY A 311 -48.46 -15.04 -1.09
CA GLY A 311 -48.03 -15.46 -2.42
C GLY A 311 -48.54 -14.58 -3.56
N GLY A 312 -49.70 -13.93 -3.43
CA GLY A 312 -50.32 -13.17 -4.52
C GLY A 312 -49.50 -11.94 -4.95
N PHE A 313 -49.08 -11.11 -3.99
CA PHE A 313 -48.33 -9.88 -4.30
C PHE A 313 -46.91 -10.18 -4.79
N VAL A 314 -46.24 -11.16 -4.17
CA VAL A 314 -44.90 -11.61 -4.57
C VAL A 314 -44.94 -12.31 -5.92
N SER A 315 -45.97 -13.14 -6.20
CA SER A 315 -46.19 -13.70 -7.53
C SER A 315 -46.43 -12.59 -8.56
N SER A 316 -47.25 -11.58 -8.26
CA SER A 316 -47.45 -10.45 -9.19
C SER A 316 -46.17 -9.67 -9.47
N ILE A 317 -45.31 -9.42 -8.48
CA ILE A 317 -44.00 -8.77 -8.72
C ILE A 317 -43.06 -9.70 -9.50
N ILE A 318 -43.01 -10.98 -9.15
CA ILE A 318 -42.19 -11.96 -9.88
C ILE A 318 -42.68 -12.10 -11.32
N ASP A 319 -43.98 -12.13 -11.56
CA ASP A 319 -44.59 -12.22 -12.88
C ASP A 319 -44.37 -10.92 -13.66
N TYR A 320 -44.45 -9.75 -13.03
CA TYR A 320 -44.07 -8.47 -13.64
C TYR A 320 -42.58 -8.43 -14.02
N LEU A 321 -41.68 -8.87 -13.14
CA LEU A 321 -40.24 -8.99 -13.42
C LEU A 321 -39.92 -10.08 -14.45
N ARG A 322 -40.77 -11.11 -14.55
CA ARG A 322 -40.66 -12.21 -15.53
C ARG A 322 -41.16 -11.78 -16.91
N CYS A 323 -42.11 -10.83 -16.99
CA CYS A 323 -42.61 -10.20 -18.21
C CYS A 323 -41.78 -8.98 -18.68
N LEU A 324 -41.05 -8.32 -17.77
CA LEU A 324 -40.13 -7.21 -18.09
C LEU A 324 -39.16 -7.49 -19.27
N PRO A 325 -38.61 -8.71 -19.46
CA PRO A 325 -37.73 -9.02 -20.58
C PRO A 325 -38.42 -8.94 -21.95
N GLU A 326 -39.72 -9.24 -22.05
CA GLU A 326 -40.47 -9.16 -23.31
C GLU A 326 -40.73 -7.70 -23.69
N ALA A 327 -41.06 -6.86 -22.71
CA ALA A 327 -41.19 -5.42 -22.89
C ALA A 327 -39.83 -4.77 -23.24
N LEU A 328 -38.75 -5.21 -22.58
CA LEU A 328 -37.39 -4.75 -22.87
C LEU A 328 -36.93 -5.21 -24.26
N GLU A 329 -37.25 -6.44 -24.68
CA GLU A 329 -36.96 -6.94 -26.03
C GLU A 329 -37.62 -6.08 -27.10
N LYS A 330 -38.88 -5.68 -26.89
CA LYS A 330 -39.59 -4.77 -27.79
C LYS A 330 -38.93 -3.38 -27.84
N MET A 331 -38.66 -2.79 -26.67
CA MET A 331 -38.01 -1.47 -26.56
C MET A 331 -36.60 -1.45 -27.18
N VAL A 332 -35.82 -2.51 -26.99
CA VAL A 332 -34.48 -2.67 -27.57
C VAL A 332 -34.57 -2.86 -29.09
N LYS A 333 -35.50 -3.68 -29.60
CA LYS A 333 -35.73 -3.84 -31.04
C LYS A 333 -36.10 -2.50 -31.70
N ASP A 334 -36.96 -1.72 -31.06
CA ASP A 334 -37.40 -0.42 -31.58
C ASP A 334 -36.28 0.63 -31.51
N SER A 335 -35.48 0.65 -30.43
CA SER A 335 -34.32 1.53 -30.29
C SER A 335 -33.19 1.18 -31.26
N ILE A 336 -32.95 -0.11 -31.52
CA ILE A 336 -31.94 -0.57 -32.50
C ILE A 336 -32.36 -0.23 -33.94
N LYS A 337 -33.66 -0.33 -34.28
CA LYS A 337 -34.17 0.13 -35.57
C LYS A 337 -33.98 1.64 -35.76
N SER A 338 -34.06 2.41 -34.68
CA SER A 338 -33.80 3.86 -34.67
C SER A 338 -32.32 4.23 -34.81
N LEU A 339 -31.39 3.37 -34.39
CA LEU A 339 -29.94 3.61 -34.41
C LEU A 339 -29.23 3.14 -35.70
N GLY A 340 -29.97 2.96 -36.79
CA GLY A 340 -29.42 2.56 -38.08
C GLY A 340 -28.47 3.60 -38.70
N MET A 341 -27.19 3.62 -38.30
CA MET A 341 -26.01 3.97 -39.11
C MET A 341 -24.71 3.94 -38.27
N LYS A 342 -23.65 3.33 -38.83
CA LYS A 342 -22.23 3.32 -38.40
C LYS A 342 -21.76 2.34 -37.30
N VAL A 343 -22.34 1.14 -37.19
CA VAL A 343 -21.80 0.07 -36.31
C VAL A 343 -20.52 -0.59 -36.87
N GLY A 344 -20.29 -0.49 -38.18
CA GLY A 344 -19.14 -1.14 -38.84
C GLY A 344 -17.78 -0.74 -38.28
N GLY A 345 -17.52 0.54 -38.04
CA GLY A 345 -16.22 1.02 -37.55
C GLY A 345 -15.88 0.56 -36.13
N PHE A 346 -16.88 0.54 -35.23
CA PHE A 346 -16.70 0.10 -33.84
C PHE A 346 -16.46 -1.42 -33.75
N ALA A 347 -17.13 -2.21 -34.61
CA ALA A 347 -16.89 -3.64 -34.70
C ALA A 347 -15.45 -3.95 -35.18
N TRP A 348 -14.93 -3.20 -36.17
CA TRP A 348 -13.55 -3.35 -36.63
C TRP A 348 -12.51 -2.97 -35.56
N ALA A 349 -12.74 -1.87 -34.82
CA ALA A 349 -11.85 -1.47 -33.72
C ALA A 349 -11.81 -2.51 -32.58
N ILE A 350 -12.95 -3.13 -32.25
CA ILE A 350 -13.02 -4.24 -31.29
C ILE A 350 -12.30 -5.47 -31.84
N ILE A 351 -12.43 -5.77 -33.13
CA ILE A 351 -11.75 -6.90 -33.78
C ILE A 351 -10.22 -6.72 -33.72
N ASP A 352 -9.70 -5.52 -33.94
CA ASP A 352 -8.26 -5.25 -33.83
C ASP A 352 -7.77 -5.25 -32.37
N TYR A 353 -8.55 -4.72 -31.42
CA TYR A 353 -8.25 -4.83 -29.99
C TYR A 353 -8.20 -6.31 -29.54
N MET A 354 -9.13 -7.14 -30.04
CA MET A 354 -9.19 -8.57 -29.79
C MET A 354 -8.05 -9.36 -30.41
N ARG A 355 -7.39 -8.85 -31.47
CA ARG A 355 -6.16 -9.47 -32.00
C ARG A 355 -4.99 -9.33 -31.04
N CYS A 356 -4.96 -8.27 -30.23
CA CYS A 356 -3.84 -7.98 -29.32
C CYS A 356 -3.90 -8.74 -27.98
N LEU A 357 -5.04 -9.36 -27.65
CA LEU A 357 -5.23 -10.08 -26.39
C LEU A 357 -5.63 -11.54 -26.66
N PRO A 358 -4.68 -12.47 -26.87
CA PRO A 358 -5.00 -13.85 -27.24
C PRO A 358 -5.77 -14.62 -26.15
N GLU A 359 -5.64 -14.25 -24.87
CA GLU A 359 -6.26 -14.96 -23.74
C GLU A 359 -7.59 -14.35 -23.25
N ALA A 360 -7.77 -13.03 -23.40
CA ALA A 360 -8.97 -12.32 -22.98
C ALA A 360 -10.29 -12.88 -23.57
N PRO A 361 -10.41 -13.18 -24.89
CA PRO A 361 -11.66 -13.66 -25.47
C PRO A 361 -12.07 -15.04 -24.93
N GLU A 362 -11.09 -15.91 -24.64
CA GLU A 362 -11.38 -17.24 -24.10
C GLU A 362 -11.95 -17.13 -22.69
N LYS A 363 -11.31 -16.33 -21.83
CA LYS A 363 -11.79 -16.08 -20.47
C LYS A 363 -13.19 -15.47 -20.46
N MET A 364 -13.45 -14.47 -21.32
CA MET A 364 -14.76 -13.81 -21.37
C MET A 364 -15.88 -14.75 -21.86
N VAL A 365 -15.62 -15.62 -22.84
CA VAL A 365 -16.58 -16.66 -23.26
C VAL A 365 -16.83 -17.64 -22.11
N ARG A 366 -15.78 -18.08 -21.42
CA ARG A 366 -15.88 -18.97 -20.27
C ARG A 366 -16.72 -18.35 -19.14
N ASP A 367 -16.46 -17.10 -18.80
CA ASP A 367 -17.20 -16.36 -17.76
C ASP A 367 -18.66 -16.13 -18.18
N SER A 368 -18.93 -15.93 -19.48
CA SER A 368 -20.28 -15.83 -20.04
C SER A 368 -21.05 -17.15 -19.91
N ILE A 369 -20.41 -18.29 -20.24
CA ILE A 369 -21.01 -19.62 -20.08
C ILE A 369 -21.33 -19.86 -18.60
N LYS A 370 -20.38 -19.59 -17.69
CA LYS A 370 -20.56 -19.74 -16.24
C LYS A 370 -21.69 -18.86 -15.71
N SER A 371 -21.78 -17.61 -16.15
CA SER A 371 -22.85 -16.69 -15.74
C SER A 371 -24.23 -17.21 -16.16
N ILE A 372 -24.35 -17.70 -17.40
CA ILE A 372 -25.61 -18.29 -17.91
C ILE A 372 -25.96 -19.57 -17.16
N GLN A 373 -24.99 -20.45 -16.95
CA GLN A 373 -25.14 -21.70 -16.22
C GLN A 373 -25.60 -21.45 -14.78
N ALA A 374 -24.94 -20.50 -14.09
CA ALA A 374 -25.30 -20.08 -12.74
C ALA A 374 -26.75 -19.54 -12.71
N ALA A 375 -27.10 -18.61 -13.61
CA ALA A 375 -28.43 -18.05 -13.69
C ALA A 375 -29.54 -19.10 -13.94
N LYS A 376 -29.25 -20.12 -14.76
CA LYS A 376 -30.20 -21.19 -15.07
C LYS A 376 -30.42 -22.14 -13.89
N MET A 377 -29.35 -22.46 -13.15
CA MET A 377 -29.45 -23.21 -11.90
C MET A 377 -30.08 -22.40 -10.77
N GLY A 378 -30.33 -21.10 -10.99
CA GLY A 378 -30.70 -20.19 -9.94
C GLY A 378 -29.62 -20.08 -8.88
N LEU A 379 -28.35 -20.31 -9.22
CA LEU A 379 -27.18 -20.19 -8.36
C LEU A 379 -26.41 -18.92 -8.70
N CYS A 380 -25.77 -18.28 -7.73
CA CYS A 380 -24.79 -17.25 -8.05
C CYS A 380 -23.48 -17.89 -8.58
N GLU A 381 -22.73 -17.17 -9.42
CA GLU A 381 -21.48 -17.67 -10.03
C GLU A 381 -20.43 -18.12 -9.00
N GLU A 382 -20.33 -17.42 -7.85
CA GLU A 382 -19.42 -17.82 -6.76
C GLU A 382 -19.78 -19.19 -6.15
N SER A 383 -21.08 -19.49 -6.03
CA SER A 383 -21.55 -20.78 -5.51
C SER A 383 -21.21 -21.87 -6.50
N LEU A 384 -21.40 -21.61 -7.79
CA LEU A 384 -21.01 -22.54 -8.84
C LEU A 384 -19.51 -22.84 -8.79
N LYS A 385 -18.65 -21.83 -8.58
CA LYS A 385 -17.19 -22.04 -8.43
C LYS A 385 -16.85 -22.94 -7.23
N LEU A 386 -17.47 -22.71 -6.07
CA LEU A 386 -17.23 -23.53 -4.89
C LEU A 386 -17.70 -24.97 -5.07
N VAL A 387 -18.88 -25.16 -5.66
CA VAL A 387 -19.41 -26.50 -5.95
C VAL A 387 -18.45 -27.27 -6.86
N VAL A 388 -17.81 -26.60 -7.83
CA VAL A 388 -16.82 -27.29 -8.68
C VAL A 388 -15.45 -27.46 -8.02
N VAL A 389 -14.95 -26.51 -7.22
CA VAL A 389 -13.67 -26.69 -6.50
C VAL A 389 -13.78 -27.83 -5.49
N GLN A 390 -14.89 -27.92 -4.76
CA GLN A 390 -15.13 -29.02 -3.83
C GLN A 390 -15.15 -30.39 -4.54
N ARG A 391 -15.68 -30.45 -5.76
CA ARG A 391 -15.62 -31.64 -6.62
C ARG A 391 -14.18 -32.07 -6.90
N ASP A 392 -13.29 -31.13 -7.26
CA ASP A 392 -11.91 -31.47 -7.65
C ASP A 392 -11.06 -31.99 -6.48
N GLU A 393 -11.27 -31.46 -5.27
CA GLU A 393 -10.59 -31.97 -4.07
C GLU A 393 -11.14 -33.34 -3.64
N GLU A 394 -12.46 -33.54 -3.72
CA GLU A 394 -13.08 -34.80 -3.31
C GLU A 394 -12.86 -35.93 -4.32
N ILE A 395 -12.75 -35.65 -5.63
CA ILE A 395 -12.37 -36.65 -6.64
C ILE A 395 -11.02 -37.29 -6.31
N LYS A 396 -10.10 -36.55 -5.69
CA LYS A 396 -8.79 -37.09 -5.25
C LYS A 396 -8.91 -38.05 -4.07
N LEU A 397 -9.98 -37.95 -3.27
CA LEU A 397 -10.24 -38.79 -2.09
C LEU A 397 -11.23 -39.95 -2.39
N LEU A 398 -11.82 -39.96 -3.59
CA LEU A 398 -12.96 -40.79 -3.97
C LEU A 398 -12.70 -42.28 -4.33
N PRO A 399 -11.47 -42.82 -4.49
CA PRO A 399 -11.32 -44.27 -4.72
C PRO A 399 -11.95 -45.11 -3.60
N GLU A 400 -11.91 -44.63 -2.35
CA GLU A 400 -12.39 -45.38 -1.18
C GLU A 400 -13.88 -45.13 -0.83
N LEU A 401 -14.45 -43.98 -1.22
CA LEU A 401 -15.81 -43.57 -0.84
C LEU A 401 -16.90 -43.93 -1.87
N LYS A 402 -16.52 -44.52 -3.01
CA LYS A 402 -17.39 -44.83 -4.16
C LYS A 402 -18.60 -45.74 -3.84
N LYS A 403 -18.64 -46.41 -2.68
CA LYS A 403 -19.72 -47.35 -2.31
C LYS A 403 -20.92 -46.77 -1.58
N ARG A 404 -20.94 -45.48 -1.15
CA ARG A 404 -22.00 -45.00 -0.22
C ARG A 404 -22.87 -43.80 -0.64
N CYS A 405 -22.68 -43.15 -1.78
CA CYS A 405 -23.48 -41.96 -2.12
C CYS A 405 -24.03 -41.92 -3.56
N SER A 406 -25.23 -42.46 -3.79
CA SER A 406 -25.96 -42.31 -5.07
C SER A 406 -26.52 -40.90 -5.29
N THR A 407 -26.91 -40.19 -4.23
CA THR A 407 -27.49 -38.83 -4.33
C THR A 407 -26.50 -37.80 -4.88
N ARG A 408 -25.20 -38.02 -4.69
CA ARG A 408 -24.15 -37.05 -5.03
C ARG A 408 -23.75 -37.10 -6.51
N GLU A 409 -23.78 -38.29 -7.10
CA GLU A 409 -23.58 -38.47 -8.55
C GLU A 409 -24.66 -37.74 -9.36
N TRP A 410 -25.90 -37.75 -8.88
CA TRP A 410 -27.01 -37.05 -9.51
C TRP A 410 -26.81 -35.53 -9.59
N THR A 411 -26.30 -34.89 -8.54
CA THR A 411 -26.04 -33.44 -8.54
C THR A 411 -24.94 -33.07 -9.53
N VAL A 412 -23.86 -33.86 -9.59
CA VAL A 412 -22.75 -33.63 -10.53
C VAL A 412 -23.23 -33.80 -11.98
N GLN A 413 -24.02 -34.84 -12.25
CA GLN A 413 -24.58 -35.07 -13.57
C GLN A 413 -25.47 -33.90 -14.00
N ARG A 414 -26.35 -33.42 -13.11
CA ARG A 414 -27.23 -32.29 -13.41
C ARG A 414 -26.48 -30.98 -13.71
N ILE A 415 -25.36 -30.73 -13.01
CA ILE A 415 -24.50 -29.57 -13.28
C ILE A 415 -23.90 -29.64 -14.68
N ASN A 416 -23.40 -30.82 -15.10
CA ASN A 416 -22.84 -31.02 -16.43
C ASN A 416 -23.92 -30.89 -17.51
N GLU A 417 -25.12 -31.46 -17.30
CA GLU A 417 -26.26 -31.32 -18.22
C GLU A 417 -26.71 -29.86 -18.38
N ASP A 418 -26.74 -29.09 -17.29
CA ASP A 418 -27.07 -27.68 -17.32
C ASP A 418 -25.98 -26.84 -18.04
N GLU A 419 -24.71 -27.23 -17.90
CA GLU A 419 -23.59 -26.63 -18.64
C GLU A 419 -23.71 -26.84 -20.14
N ASP A 420 -23.93 -28.09 -20.56
CA ASP A 420 -24.06 -28.44 -21.97
C ASP A 420 -25.26 -27.75 -22.60
N LEU A 421 -26.38 -27.65 -21.86
CA LEU A 421 -27.54 -26.90 -22.31
C LEU A 421 -27.26 -25.40 -22.39
N ALA A 422 -26.46 -24.82 -21.49
CA ALA A 422 -26.02 -23.43 -21.57
C ALA A 422 -25.11 -23.20 -22.79
N LYS A 423 -24.12 -24.06 -23.03
CA LYS A 423 -23.24 -24.05 -24.21
C LYS A 423 -24.06 -24.14 -25.50
N LYS A 424 -25.00 -25.09 -25.57
CA LYS A 424 -25.90 -25.31 -26.71
C LYS A 424 -26.76 -24.07 -26.98
N ARG A 425 -27.46 -23.55 -25.98
CA ARG A 425 -28.30 -22.35 -26.12
C ARG A 425 -27.49 -21.14 -26.52
N LEU A 426 -26.32 -20.91 -25.92
CA LEU A 426 -25.46 -19.78 -26.26
C LEU A 426 -24.97 -19.87 -27.72
N LYS A 427 -24.69 -21.08 -28.22
CA LYS A 427 -24.32 -21.31 -29.62
C LYS A 427 -25.49 -21.07 -30.58
N GLU A 428 -26.67 -21.62 -30.28
CA GLU A 428 -27.85 -21.63 -31.16
C GLU A 428 -28.62 -20.30 -31.16
N THR A 429 -28.53 -19.52 -30.09
CA THR A 429 -29.22 -18.22 -30.01
C THR A 429 -28.56 -17.18 -30.91
N ASN A 430 -29.38 -16.35 -31.54
CA ASN A 430 -28.92 -15.18 -32.27
C ASN A 430 -28.27 -14.16 -31.31
N TRP A 431 -27.62 -13.15 -31.87
CA TRP A 431 -26.93 -12.12 -31.09
C TRP A 431 -27.82 -11.47 -30.00
N LEU A 432 -29.06 -11.10 -30.34
CA LEU A 432 -29.98 -10.47 -29.38
C LEU A 432 -30.35 -11.43 -28.23
N GLY A 433 -30.61 -12.70 -28.54
CA GLY A 433 -30.87 -13.73 -27.55
C GLY A 433 -29.71 -13.90 -26.56
N ARG A 434 -28.46 -13.83 -27.05
CA ARG A 434 -27.26 -13.87 -26.18
C ARG A 434 -27.19 -12.66 -25.26
N VAL A 435 -27.47 -11.46 -25.77
CA VAL A 435 -27.51 -10.22 -24.95
C VAL A 435 -28.58 -10.33 -23.88
N VAL A 436 -29.79 -10.79 -24.21
CA VAL A 436 -30.88 -10.96 -23.21
C VAL A 436 -30.53 -12.02 -22.17
N MET A 437 -29.94 -13.14 -22.57
CA MET A 437 -29.48 -14.17 -21.64
C MET A 437 -28.42 -13.65 -20.67
N LEU A 438 -27.43 -12.91 -21.17
CA LEU A 438 -26.37 -12.31 -20.36
C LEU A 438 -26.89 -11.18 -19.46
N LEU A 439 -27.86 -10.39 -19.95
CA LEU A 439 -28.51 -9.36 -19.14
C LEU A 439 -29.25 -10.01 -17.97
N LYS A 440 -30.07 -11.04 -18.21
CA LYS A 440 -30.76 -11.77 -17.12
C LYS A 440 -29.77 -12.38 -16.13
N ALA A 441 -28.65 -12.89 -16.61
CA ALA A 441 -27.62 -13.49 -15.77
C ALA A 441 -26.84 -12.47 -14.93
N GLY A 442 -26.54 -11.29 -15.47
CA GLY A 442 -25.73 -10.27 -14.83
C GLY A 442 -26.49 -9.13 -14.14
N HIS A 443 -27.82 -9.05 -14.30
CA HIS A 443 -28.59 -7.93 -13.76
C HIS A 443 -28.61 -7.96 -12.21
N PRO A 444 -28.22 -6.87 -11.52
CA PRO A 444 -28.07 -6.85 -10.06
C PRO A 444 -29.31 -7.32 -9.30
N TRP A 445 -30.51 -6.92 -9.75
CA TRP A 445 -31.76 -7.34 -9.12
C TRP A 445 -32.09 -8.82 -9.35
N MET A 446 -31.75 -9.37 -10.53
CA MET A 446 -31.95 -10.80 -10.78
C MET A 446 -30.99 -11.64 -9.92
N LEU A 447 -29.78 -11.14 -9.70
CA LEU A 447 -28.80 -11.75 -8.80
C LEU A 447 -29.25 -11.76 -7.34
N VAL A 448 -30.17 -10.88 -6.92
CA VAL A 448 -30.75 -10.95 -5.56
C VAL A 448 -31.63 -12.19 -5.42
N PHE A 449 -32.36 -12.58 -6.46
CA PHE A 449 -33.31 -13.70 -6.39
C PHE A 449 -32.68 -15.08 -6.64
N GLN A 450 -31.46 -15.14 -7.18
CA GLN A 450 -30.74 -16.41 -7.30
C GLN A 450 -30.40 -16.94 -5.90
N SER A 451 -30.48 -18.23 -5.66
CA SER A 451 -29.91 -18.85 -4.46
C SER A 451 -28.38 -18.72 -4.46
N SER A 452 -27.78 -18.60 -3.29
CA SER A 452 -26.33 -18.52 -3.17
C SER A 452 -25.92 -19.18 -1.87
N ILE A 453 -25.16 -20.27 -2.00
CA ILE A 453 -24.57 -21.00 -0.87
C ILE A 453 -23.64 -20.08 -0.07
N VAL A 454 -23.09 -19.07 -0.73
CA VAL A 454 -22.03 -18.23 -0.17
C VAL A 454 -22.56 -16.88 0.35
N ARG A 455 -23.67 -16.37 -0.19
CA ARG A 455 -24.24 -15.06 0.16
C ARG A 455 -25.73 -15.20 0.43
N SER A 456 -26.13 -14.84 1.64
CA SER A 456 -27.54 -14.67 1.94
C SER A 456 -28.18 -13.60 1.01
N HIS A 457 -29.47 -13.73 0.74
CA HIS A 457 -30.26 -12.77 0.00
C HIS A 457 -30.19 -11.38 0.66
N MET A 458 -30.25 -11.32 2.00
CA MET A 458 -30.12 -10.06 2.75
C MET A 458 -28.81 -9.35 2.48
N VAL A 459 -27.67 -10.07 2.52
CA VAL A 459 -26.35 -9.46 2.30
C VAL A 459 -26.23 -8.87 0.90
N ARG A 460 -26.77 -9.56 -0.12
CA ARG A 460 -26.73 -9.06 -1.51
C ARG A 460 -27.55 -7.80 -1.69
N LEU A 461 -28.76 -7.79 -1.14
CA LEU A 461 -29.64 -6.64 -1.18
C LEU A 461 -29.05 -5.45 -0.40
N ALA A 462 -28.48 -5.70 0.78
CA ALA A 462 -27.78 -4.71 1.58
C ALA A 462 -26.63 -4.04 0.79
N LEU A 463 -25.84 -4.79 0.04
CA LEU A 463 -24.77 -4.22 -0.80
C LEU A 463 -25.31 -3.34 -1.94
N ILE A 464 -26.43 -3.71 -2.57
CA ILE A 464 -27.10 -2.86 -3.58
C ILE A 464 -27.56 -1.56 -2.92
N PHE A 465 -28.13 -1.64 -1.73
CA PHE A 465 -28.59 -0.48 -0.97
C PHE A 465 -27.46 0.45 -0.55
N CYS A 466 -26.35 -0.07 -0.01
CA CYS A 466 -25.15 0.74 0.26
C CYS A 466 -24.68 1.49 -1.00
N LYS A 467 -24.75 0.84 -2.16
CA LYS A 467 -24.34 1.46 -3.43
C LYS A 467 -25.31 2.57 -3.83
N MET A 468 -26.62 2.38 -3.67
CA MET A 468 -27.65 3.37 -3.98
C MET A 468 -27.58 4.59 -3.05
N THR A 469 -27.61 4.37 -1.73
CA THR A 469 -27.57 5.44 -0.71
C THR A 469 -26.23 6.17 -0.73
N GLY A 470 -25.12 5.43 -0.89
CA GLY A 470 -23.79 6.01 -1.08
C GLY A 470 -23.68 6.90 -2.30
N THR A 471 -24.26 6.48 -3.43
CA THR A 471 -24.28 7.30 -4.65
C THR A 471 -25.07 8.59 -4.43
N ALA A 472 -26.23 8.52 -3.77
CA ALA A 472 -27.04 9.69 -3.45
C ALA A 472 -26.30 10.67 -2.51
N ALA A 473 -25.62 10.14 -1.49
CA ALA A 473 -24.78 10.92 -0.58
C ALA A 473 -23.56 11.55 -1.29
N ALA A 474 -22.92 10.82 -2.22
CA ALA A 474 -21.79 11.34 -3.00
C ALA A 474 -22.23 12.54 -3.85
N ILE A 475 -23.37 12.40 -4.54
CA ILE A 475 -23.93 13.48 -5.37
C ILE A 475 -24.27 14.69 -4.49
N ALA A 476 -24.81 14.48 -3.28
CA ALA A 476 -25.09 15.57 -2.34
C ALA A 476 -23.82 16.30 -1.85
N LEU A 477 -22.79 15.55 -1.44
CA LEU A 477 -21.51 16.11 -0.97
C LEU A 477 -20.83 16.95 -2.02
N TYR A 478 -20.77 16.45 -3.27
CA TYR A 478 -20.05 17.10 -4.35
C TYR A 478 -20.94 17.96 -5.27
N TYR A 479 -22.18 18.23 -4.87
CA TYR A 479 -23.15 18.95 -5.69
C TYR A 479 -22.65 20.34 -6.12
N GLN A 480 -22.12 21.15 -5.18
CA GLN A 480 -21.54 22.47 -5.50
C GLN A 480 -20.30 22.39 -6.40
N GLY A 481 -19.45 21.38 -6.19
CA GLY A 481 -18.26 21.14 -7.01
C GLY A 481 -18.57 20.90 -8.48
N SER A 482 -19.80 20.46 -8.81
CA SER A 482 -20.23 20.24 -10.20
C SER A 482 -20.52 21.53 -10.99
N GLY A 483 -20.48 22.71 -10.34
CA GLY A 483 -20.55 24.01 -11.00
C GLY A 483 -21.96 24.48 -11.36
N LYS A 484 -23.01 23.84 -10.85
CA LYS A 484 -24.40 24.22 -11.14
C LYS A 484 -25.02 25.17 -10.13
N THR A 485 -24.51 25.26 -8.91
CA THR A 485 -25.20 25.97 -7.83
C THR A 485 -24.23 26.80 -7.00
N ILE A 486 -24.42 28.12 -7.06
CA ILE A 486 -23.71 29.10 -6.24
C ILE A 486 -24.62 29.32 -5.03
N SER A 487 -24.18 28.89 -3.84
CA SER A 487 -24.92 29.14 -2.60
C SER A 487 -24.97 30.65 -2.34
N TYR A 488 -26.17 31.16 -2.09
CA TYR A 488 -26.47 32.60 -2.05
C TYR A 488 -25.84 33.35 -0.86
N ASP A 489 -25.29 32.64 0.14
CA ASP A 489 -24.94 33.21 1.46
C ASP A 489 -23.48 33.00 1.92
N SER A 490 -22.57 32.54 1.06
CA SER A 490 -21.14 32.44 1.46
C SER A 490 -20.34 33.67 1.03
N PRO A 491 -19.90 34.54 1.95
CA PRO A 491 -19.13 35.76 1.64
C PRO A 491 -17.75 35.51 1.01
N ASP A 492 -17.30 34.25 0.94
CA ASP A 492 -16.04 33.83 0.28
C ASP A 492 -16.25 33.33 -1.17
N LEU A 493 -17.31 33.81 -1.83
CA LEU A 493 -17.79 33.33 -3.14
C LEU A 493 -16.72 33.35 -4.25
N ASP A 494 -15.82 34.34 -4.23
CA ASP A 494 -14.80 34.51 -5.25
C ASP A 494 -13.66 33.47 -5.15
N ALA A 495 -13.48 32.82 -4.00
CA ALA A 495 -12.41 31.84 -3.81
C ALA A 495 -12.73 30.47 -4.42
N CYS A 496 -14.01 30.10 -4.53
CA CYS A 496 -14.44 28.81 -5.04
C CYS A 496 -15.02 28.85 -6.46
N ALA A 497 -15.30 30.05 -7.00
CA ALA A 497 -15.64 30.24 -8.42
C ALA A 497 -14.36 30.09 -9.27
N PRO A 498 -14.16 28.97 -10.00
CA PRO A 498 -12.97 28.83 -10.82
C PRO A 498 -13.02 29.83 -11.98
N LYS A 499 -11.87 30.43 -12.31
CA LYS A 499 -11.69 31.02 -13.63
C LYS A 499 -11.79 29.90 -14.67
N ASP A 500 -12.61 30.10 -15.69
CA ASP A 500 -13.18 29.10 -16.60
C ASP A 500 -12.19 28.39 -17.55
N ASP A 501 -11.09 27.83 -17.06
CA ASP A 501 -10.27 26.95 -17.90
C ASP A 501 -10.89 25.54 -17.99
N LEU A 502 -11.03 25.03 -19.21
CA LEU A 502 -11.64 23.74 -19.51
C LEU A 502 -10.88 22.59 -18.85
N MET A 503 -9.55 22.70 -18.75
CA MET A 503 -8.73 21.71 -18.05
C MET A 503 -9.03 21.66 -16.55
N THR A 504 -9.25 22.81 -15.91
CA THR A 504 -9.62 22.86 -14.48
C THR A 504 -10.99 22.22 -14.24
N LYS A 505 -11.96 22.46 -15.14
CA LYS A 505 -13.27 21.78 -15.09
C LYS A 505 -13.13 20.27 -15.24
N LEU A 506 -12.32 19.81 -16.20
CA LEU A 506 -12.10 18.38 -16.42
C LEU A 506 -11.44 17.71 -15.22
N ILE A 507 -10.37 18.30 -14.67
CA ILE A 507 -9.66 17.77 -13.50
C ILE A 507 -10.59 17.72 -12.28
N ARG A 508 -11.41 18.76 -12.08
CA ARG A 508 -12.41 18.78 -11.00
C ARG A 508 -13.42 17.65 -11.15
N VAL A 509 -13.99 17.45 -12.34
CA VAL A 509 -14.94 16.36 -12.61
C VAL A 509 -14.28 14.99 -12.39
N MET A 510 -13.04 14.80 -12.84
CA MET A 510 -12.29 13.56 -12.59
C MET A 510 -12.02 13.34 -11.11
N THR A 511 -11.64 14.38 -10.38
CA THR A 511 -11.35 14.31 -8.94
C THR A 511 -12.60 13.98 -8.14
N VAL A 512 -13.72 14.66 -8.42
CA VAL A 512 -15.02 14.36 -7.82
C VAL A 512 -15.47 12.94 -8.17
N GLY A 513 -15.27 12.52 -9.43
CA GLY A 513 -15.58 11.16 -9.88
C GLY A 513 -14.78 10.09 -9.13
N LEU A 514 -13.48 10.30 -8.98
CA LEU A 514 -12.59 9.39 -8.24
C LEU A 514 -12.91 9.36 -6.75
N ALA A 515 -13.11 10.53 -6.12
CA ALA A 515 -13.47 10.62 -4.70
C ALA A 515 -14.83 9.96 -4.42
N SER A 516 -15.80 10.14 -5.32
CA SER A 516 -17.10 9.48 -5.25
C SER A 516 -16.99 7.96 -5.43
N ALA A 517 -16.16 7.50 -6.39
CA ALA A 517 -15.90 6.08 -6.59
C ALA A 517 -15.20 5.45 -5.37
N LEU A 518 -14.22 6.14 -4.77
CA LEU A 518 -13.59 5.67 -3.54
C LEU A 518 -14.59 5.63 -2.38
N MET A 519 -15.41 6.65 -2.19
CA MET A 519 -16.38 6.67 -1.11
C MET A 519 -17.43 5.55 -1.23
N VAL A 520 -17.95 5.31 -2.44
CA VAL A 520 -19.05 4.36 -2.68
C VAL A 520 -18.54 2.93 -2.92
N ASP A 521 -17.51 2.77 -3.74
CA ASP A 521 -17.05 1.46 -4.20
C ASP A 521 -15.94 0.87 -3.31
N LEU A 522 -15.28 1.63 -2.41
CA LEU A 522 -14.35 1.04 -1.41
C LEU A 522 -15.08 0.38 -0.25
N PHE A 523 -16.28 0.86 0.08
CA PHE A 523 -17.03 0.34 1.21
C PHE A 523 -17.55 -1.09 0.97
N ALA A 524 -17.95 -1.43 -0.27
CA ALA A 524 -18.46 -2.77 -0.57
C ALA A 524 -17.38 -3.87 -0.42
N PRO A 525 -16.14 -3.71 -0.91
CA PRO A 525 -15.01 -4.59 -0.61
C PRO A 525 -14.64 -4.63 0.89
N LEU A 526 -14.73 -3.51 1.61
CA LEU A 526 -14.52 -3.50 3.06
C LEU A 526 -15.54 -4.37 3.79
N LEU A 527 -16.82 -4.25 3.44
CA LEU A 527 -17.86 -5.16 3.93
C LEU A 527 -17.61 -6.61 3.51
N PHE A 528 -17.00 -6.83 2.33
CA PHE A 528 -16.64 -8.16 1.84
C PHE A 528 -15.54 -8.82 2.67
N ILE A 529 -14.60 -8.07 3.25
CA ILE A 529 -13.55 -8.61 4.15
C ILE A 529 -14.17 -9.19 5.42
N PHE A 530 -15.19 -8.53 5.97
CA PHE A 530 -15.90 -8.99 7.16
C PHE A 530 -16.96 -10.06 6.87
N ARG A 531 -17.00 -10.57 5.63
CA ARG A 531 -17.90 -11.64 5.26
C ARG A 531 -17.57 -12.92 6.05
N PRO A 532 -18.57 -13.54 6.71
CA PRO A 532 -18.38 -14.88 7.23
C PRO A 532 -18.18 -15.84 6.05
N LYS A 533 -16.96 -16.37 5.88
CA LYS A 533 -16.74 -17.50 4.98
C LYS A 533 -17.36 -18.71 5.64
N GLN A 534 -18.44 -19.25 5.08
CA GLN A 534 -19.06 -20.47 5.57
C GLN A 534 -18.05 -21.61 5.45
N THR A 535 -17.31 -21.84 6.53
CA THR A 535 -16.34 -22.92 6.67
C THR A 535 -16.98 -23.93 7.61
N TYR A 536 -17.08 -25.18 7.17
CA TYR A 536 -17.80 -26.25 7.87
C TYR A 536 -17.10 -26.72 9.16
N ASN A 537 -16.04 -26.02 9.61
CA ASN A 537 -15.33 -26.39 10.84
C ASN A 537 -16.13 -25.95 12.07
N ALA A 538 -16.62 -26.93 12.82
CA ALA A 538 -17.39 -26.75 14.06
C ALA A 538 -16.66 -25.90 15.12
N SER A 539 -15.33 -25.86 15.11
CA SER A 539 -14.55 -25.01 16.03
C SER A 539 -14.56 -23.52 15.69
N SER A 540 -15.11 -23.11 14.53
CA SER A 540 -15.11 -21.73 14.05
C SER A 540 -16.44 -20.98 14.22
N VAL A 541 -17.43 -21.56 14.88
CA VAL A 541 -18.79 -20.99 14.98
C VAL A 541 -18.77 -19.58 15.61
N SER A 542 -18.00 -19.35 16.67
CA SER A 542 -17.92 -18.06 17.36
C SER A 542 -17.37 -16.93 16.45
N LYS A 543 -16.35 -17.23 15.64
CA LYS A 543 -15.73 -16.26 14.72
C LYS A 543 -16.70 -15.82 13.63
N HIS A 544 -17.61 -16.69 13.19
CA HIS A 544 -18.61 -16.36 12.17
C HIS A 544 -19.71 -15.45 12.71
N THR A 545 -20.14 -15.66 13.95
CA THR A 545 -21.12 -14.79 14.61
C THR A 545 -20.60 -13.37 14.75
N VAL A 546 -19.35 -13.20 15.22
CA VAL A 546 -18.73 -11.87 15.34
C VAL A 546 -18.65 -11.18 13.98
N LYS A 547 -18.23 -11.87 12.92
CA LYS A 547 -18.17 -11.32 11.55
C LYS A 547 -19.54 -10.86 11.03
N LYS A 548 -20.59 -11.64 11.26
CA LYS A 548 -21.98 -11.26 10.91
C LYS A 548 -22.41 -9.99 11.65
N VAL A 549 -22.17 -9.93 12.96
CA VAL A 549 -22.51 -8.76 13.78
C VAL A 549 -21.75 -7.51 13.29
N VAL A 550 -20.45 -7.62 13.06
CA VAL A 550 -19.62 -6.52 12.54
C VAL A 550 -20.12 -6.05 11.16
N PHE A 551 -20.42 -6.97 10.24
CA PHE A 551 -20.98 -6.63 8.93
C PHE A 551 -22.25 -5.77 9.06
N TRP A 552 -23.20 -6.19 9.89
CA TRP A 552 -24.48 -5.48 10.05
C TRP A 552 -24.30 -4.13 10.77
N ILE A 553 -23.43 -4.04 11.76
CA ILE A 553 -23.09 -2.77 12.41
C ILE A 553 -22.51 -1.79 11.38
N LEU A 554 -21.53 -2.21 10.59
CA LEU A 554 -20.91 -1.36 9.56
C LEU A 554 -21.94 -0.95 8.49
N PHE A 555 -22.79 -1.89 8.05
CA PHE A 555 -23.88 -1.60 7.11
C PHE A 555 -24.83 -0.52 7.63
N VAL A 556 -25.30 -0.64 8.88
CA VAL A 556 -26.23 0.32 9.49
C VAL A 556 -25.55 1.68 9.65
N ILE A 557 -24.33 1.73 10.20
CA ILE A 557 -23.59 2.98 10.39
C ILE A 557 -23.41 3.71 9.06
N TYR A 558 -22.96 3.01 8.01
CA TYR A 558 -22.75 3.62 6.70
C TYR A 558 -24.03 4.16 6.08
N ASN A 559 -25.14 3.40 6.12
CA ASN A 559 -26.41 3.87 5.56
C ASN A 559 -26.98 5.02 6.37
N CYS A 560 -26.91 4.98 7.71
CA CYS A 560 -27.30 6.09 8.55
C CYS A 560 -26.51 7.37 8.23
N LEU A 561 -25.18 7.25 8.04
CA LEU A 561 -24.33 8.36 7.66
C LEU A 561 -24.68 8.90 6.25
N ALA A 562 -24.88 8.01 5.28
CA ALA A 562 -25.25 8.40 3.92
C ALA A 562 -26.62 9.12 3.88
N ILE A 563 -27.61 8.59 4.60
CA ILE A 563 -28.93 9.21 4.73
C ILE A 563 -28.83 10.55 5.45
N TYR A 564 -28.05 10.63 6.53
CA TYR A 564 -27.81 11.88 7.25
C TYR A 564 -27.24 12.97 6.33
N ILE A 565 -26.21 12.63 5.53
CA ILE A 565 -25.62 13.54 4.55
C ILE A 565 -26.67 14.07 3.56
N VAL A 566 -27.52 13.19 3.03
CA VAL A 566 -28.59 13.56 2.09
C VAL A 566 -29.63 14.47 2.77
N LEU A 567 -30.08 14.13 3.98
CA LEU A 567 -31.07 14.92 4.71
C LEU A 567 -30.55 16.32 5.06
N VAL A 568 -29.30 16.42 5.52
CA VAL A 568 -28.68 17.72 5.81
C VAL A 568 -28.51 18.52 4.52
N PHE A 569 -28.09 17.91 3.42
CA PHE A 569 -28.03 18.58 2.13
C PHE A 569 -29.40 19.16 1.73
N LEU A 570 -30.46 18.33 1.74
CA LEU A 570 -31.82 18.76 1.40
C LEU A 570 -32.35 19.88 2.32
N ALA A 571 -31.99 19.85 3.61
CA ALA A 571 -32.36 20.91 4.54
C ALA A 571 -31.69 22.26 4.21
N ASN A 572 -30.47 22.25 3.67
CA ASN A 572 -29.65 23.45 3.45
C ASN A 572 -29.74 24.04 2.03
N VAL A 573 -30.29 23.31 1.05
CA VAL A 573 -30.39 23.81 -0.33
C VAL A 573 -31.76 24.40 -0.67
N SER A 574 -31.82 25.11 -1.79
CA SER A 574 -33.06 25.63 -2.36
C SER A 574 -33.91 24.50 -2.98
N ASP A 575 -35.20 24.75 -3.21
CA ASP A 575 -36.10 23.76 -3.82
C ASP A 575 -35.64 23.37 -5.24
N ALA A 576 -35.15 24.34 -6.03
CA ALA A 576 -34.62 24.10 -7.37
C ALA A 576 -33.41 23.15 -7.32
N ASP A 577 -32.45 23.43 -6.44
CA ASP A 577 -31.25 22.61 -6.26
C ASP A 577 -31.57 21.20 -5.77
N SER A 578 -32.57 21.07 -4.91
CA SER A 578 -33.02 19.77 -4.40
C SER A 578 -33.63 18.90 -5.52
N ASN A 579 -34.36 19.51 -6.47
CA ASN A 579 -34.93 18.81 -7.61
C ASN A 579 -33.85 18.41 -8.61
N ASP A 580 -32.89 19.28 -8.89
CA ASP A 580 -31.75 18.97 -9.78
C ASP A 580 -30.85 17.87 -9.20
N TRP A 581 -30.61 17.89 -7.89
CA TRP A 581 -29.98 16.78 -7.18
C TRP A 581 -30.78 15.48 -7.38
N PHE A 582 -32.10 15.52 -7.18
CA PHE A 582 -32.95 14.35 -7.32
C PHE A 582 -32.90 13.77 -8.75
N VAL A 583 -32.98 14.61 -9.78
CA VAL A 583 -32.81 14.20 -11.18
C VAL A 583 -31.44 13.56 -11.39
N SER A 584 -30.38 14.12 -10.81
CA SER A 584 -29.02 13.57 -10.88
C SER A 584 -28.91 12.19 -10.22
N VAL A 585 -29.59 11.97 -9.08
CA VAL A 585 -29.69 10.66 -8.43
C VAL A 585 -30.46 9.68 -9.33
N MET A 586 -31.61 10.08 -9.89
CA MET A 586 -32.41 9.21 -10.77
C MET A 586 -31.65 8.81 -12.04
N VAL A 587 -30.94 9.74 -12.68
CA VAL A 587 -30.08 9.44 -13.85
C VAL A 587 -28.98 8.47 -13.45
N SER A 588 -28.37 8.66 -12.27
CA SER A 588 -27.32 7.76 -11.76
C SER A 588 -27.84 6.36 -11.45
N LEU A 589 -29.05 6.26 -10.89
CA LEU A 589 -29.73 4.98 -10.65
C LEU A 589 -30.10 4.29 -11.96
N LEU A 590 -30.68 5.02 -12.93
CA LEU A 590 -30.98 4.51 -14.26
C LEU A 590 -29.73 3.96 -14.94
N LYS A 591 -28.63 4.71 -14.86
CA LYS A 591 -27.33 4.28 -15.39
C LYS A 591 -26.85 2.99 -14.74
N ARG A 592 -26.82 2.91 -13.41
CA ARG A 592 -26.27 1.76 -12.68
C ARG A 592 -27.17 0.52 -12.72
N LEU A 593 -28.49 0.70 -12.69
CA LEU A 593 -29.44 -0.41 -12.66
C LEU A 593 -29.76 -0.95 -14.05
N PHE A 594 -29.77 -0.10 -15.08
CA PHE A 594 -30.19 -0.51 -16.42
C PHE A 594 -29.08 -0.38 -17.46
N LEU A 595 -28.49 0.81 -17.62
CA LEU A 595 -27.54 1.06 -18.73
C LEU A 595 -26.25 0.28 -18.58
N GLU A 596 -25.69 0.17 -17.37
CA GLU A 596 -24.46 -0.58 -17.11
C GLU A 596 -24.66 -2.08 -17.34
N PRO A 597 -25.64 -2.78 -16.72
CA PRO A 597 -25.90 -4.19 -17.01
C PRO A 597 -26.23 -4.45 -18.48
N LEU A 598 -27.01 -3.56 -19.11
CA LEU A 598 -27.33 -3.66 -20.54
C LEU A 598 -26.08 -3.49 -21.41
N GLY A 599 -25.23 -2.51 -21.10
CA GLY A 599 -23.96 -2.27 -21.81
C GLY A 599 -22.99 -3.43 -21.65
N THR A 600 -22.85 -3.98 -20.45
CA THR A 600 -22.04 -5.19 -20.20
C THR A 600 -22.59 -6.40 -20.95
N ALA A 601 -23.90 -6.64 -20.90
CA ALA A 601 -24.53 -7.74 -21.61
C ALA A 601 -24.43 -7.59 -23.14
N PHE A 602 -24.58 -6.37 -23.65
CA PHE A 602 -24.39 -6.03 -25.06
C PHE A 602 -22.95 -6.29 -25.50
N GLY A 603 -21.97 -5.81 -24.72
CA GLY A 603 -20.54 -6.00 -24.97
C GLY A 603 -20.16 -7.48 -24.98
N LEU A 604 -20.52 -8.22 -23.92
CA LEU A 604 -20.27 -9.66 -23.81
C LEU A 604 -21.00 -10.46 -24.89
N GLY A 605 -22.27 -10.16 -25.17
CA GLY A 605 -23.05 -10.85 -26.20
C GLY A 605 -22.50 -10.63 -27.61
N THR A 606 -22.05 -9.42 -27.90
CA THR A 606 -21.36 -9.07 -29.16
C THR A 606 -20.04 -9.83 -29.26
N LEU A 607 -19.24 -9.83 -28.18
CA LEU A 607 -17.97 -10.52 -28.13
C LEU A 607 -18.11 -12.02 -28.37
N VAL A 608 -19.01 -12.67 -27.63
CA VAL A 608 -19.33 -14.10 -27.77
C VAL A 608 -19.78 -14.40 -29.21
N THR A 609 -20.57 -13.51 -29.81
CA THR A 609 -20.99 -13.65 -31.21
C THR A 609 -19.83 -13.58 -32.18
N ILE A 610 -18.92 -12.61 -32.01
CA ILE A 610 -17.71 -12.50 -32.83
C ILE A 610 -16.83 -13.74 -32.66
N VAL A 611 -16.64 -14.22 -31.42
CA VAL A 611 -15.82 -15.43 -31.18
C VAL A 611 -16.44 -16.66 -31.84
N ILE A 612 -17.75 -16.87 -31.71
CA ILE A 612 -18.45 -18.00 -32.32
C ILE A 612 -18.36 -17.94 -33.85
N SER A 613 -18.56 -16.75 -34.44
CA SER A 613 -18.60 -16.57 -35.90
C SER A 613 -17.20 -16.54 -36.54
N CYS A 614 -16.24 -15.85 -35.93
CA CYS A 614 -14.94 -15.58 -36.52
C CYS A 614 -13.83 -16.53 -36.06
N ARG A 615 -13.93 -17.10 -34.85
CA ARG A 615 -12.89 -17.97 -34.27
C ARG A 615 -13.50 -19.19 -33.55
N PRO A 616 -14.10 -20.13 -34.29
CA PRO A 616 -14.71 -21.33 -33.70
C PRO A 616 -13.71 -22.19 -32.92
N SER A 617 -12.40 -22.08 -33.20
CA SER A 617 -11.35 -22.74 -32.41
C SER A 617 -11.26 -22.20 -30.98
N ILE A 618 -11.42 -20.89 -30.76
CA ILE A 618 -11.46 -20.29 -29.42
C ILE A 618 -12.72 -20.73 -28.69
N TRP A 619 -13.88 -20.75 -29.36
CA TRP A 619 -15.10 -21.31 -28.78
C TRP A 619 -14.91 -22.78 -28.35
N LYS A 620 -14.32 -23.62 -29.21
CA LYS A 620 -14.02 -25.02 -28.87
C LYS A 620 -13.04 -25.14 -27.68
N ARG A 621 -12.01 -24.29 -27.61
CA ARG A 621 -11.07 -24.26 -26.47
C ARG A 621 -11.72 -23.78 -25.19
N ALA A 622 -12.50 -22.70 -25.26
CA ALA A 622 -13.28 -22.19 -24.15
C ALA A 622 -14.24 -23.27 -23.63
N CYS A 623 -15.02 -23.93 -24.50
CA CYS A 623 -15.93 -25.00 -24.11
C CYS A 623 -15.23 -26.24 -23.53
N ARG A 624 -14.02 -26.59 -24.00
CA ARG A 624 -13.20 -27.67 -23.44
C ARG A 624 -12.63 -27.32 -22.07
N THR A 625 -12.26 -26.06 -21.87
CA THR A 625 -11.67 -25.58 -20.61
C THR A 625 -12.73 -25.14 -19.60
N THR A 626 -13.99 -24.96 -20.03
CA THR A 626 -15.12 -24.82 -19.13
C THR A 626 -15.38 -26.22 -18.59
N MET A 627 -15.18 -26.34 -17.28
CA MET A 627 -15.15 -27.55 -16.46
C MET A 627 -15.94 -28.71 -17.08
N THR A 628 -15.27 -29.85 -17.28
CA THR A 628 -15.87 -31.17 -17.54
C THR A 628 -16.18 -31.55 -18.98
N CYS A 629 -15.25 -31.33 -19.91
CA CYS A 629 -14.90 -32.53 -20.67
C CYS A 629 -13.88 -33.28 -19.79
N PRO A 630 -14.09 -34.55 -19.42
CA PRO A 630 -12.94 -35.42 -19.23
C PRO A 630 -12.07 -35.14 -20.45
N LEU A 631 -10.79 -34.81 -20.24
CA LEU A 631 -9.83 -34.90 -21.34
C LEU A 631 -10.19 -36.21 -22.03
N ASP A 632 -10.58 -36.15 -23.31
CA ASP A 632 -10.87 -37.35 -24.10
C ASP A 632 -9.79 -38.33 -23.69
N GLU A 633 -10.18 -39.39 -22.97
CA GLU A 633 -9.23 -40.38 -22.48
C GLU A 633 -8.53 -40.84 -23.76
N GLU A 634 -7.30 -40.36 -23.96
CA GLU A 634 -6.40 -41.01 -24.90
C GLU A 634 -6.42 -42.46 -24.45
N ASP A 635 -6.93 -43.30 -25.36
CA ASP A 635 -7.28 -44.70 -25.20
C ASP A 635 -6.52 -45.30 -24.01
N PRO A 636 -7.15 -45.74 -22.91
CA PRO A 636 -6.46 -46.10 -21.65
C PRO A 636 -5.28 -47.06 -21.85
N GLN A 637 -5.23 -47.78 -22.97
CA GLN A 637 -4.07 -48.54 -23.43
C GLN A 637 -2.83 -47.68 -23.75
N GLN A 638 -2.95 -46.56 -24.46
CA GLN A 638 -1.82 -45.67 -24.76
C GLN A 638 -1.29 -45.00 -23.50
N GLN A 639 -2.18 -44.55 -22.60
CA GLN A 639 -1.76 -43.92 -21.35
C GLN A 639 -1.07 -44.92 -20.40
N GLN A 640 -1.56 -46.17 -20.35
CA GLN A 640 -0.92 -47.24 -19.59
C GLN A 640 0.45 -47.62 -20.17
N GLN A 641 0.60 -47.62 -21.50
CA GLN A 641 1.88 -47.90 -22.16
C GLN A 641 2.91 -46.80 -21.89
N GLN A 642 2.49 -45.53 -21.94
CA GLN A 642 3.36 -44.39 -21.69
C GLN A 642 3.77 -44.32 -20.21
N GLN A 643 2.85 -44.63 -19.29
CA GLN A 643 3.13 -44.67 -17.86
C GLN A 643 4.06 -45.85 -17.49
N GLN A 644 3.92 -47.01 -18.16
CA GLN A 644 4.86 -48.11 -18.01
C GLN A 644 6.26 -47.73 -18.52
N GLN A 645 6.38 -47.05 -19.66
CA GLN A 645 7.67 -46.59 -20.18
C GLN A 645 8.34 -45.57 -19.24
N GLN A 646 7.59 -44.61 -18.70
CA GLN A 646 8.13 -43.65 -17.72
C GLN A 646 8.56 -44.34 -16.43
N THR A 647 7.79 -45.31 -15.94
CA THR A 647 8.14 -46.06 -14.73
C THR A 647 9.40 -46.90 -14.94
N GLN A 648 9.57 -47.51 -16.11
CA GLN A 648 10.78 -48.24 -16.46
C GLN A 648 12.01 -47.33 -16.54
N GLN A 649 11.89 -46.15 -17.16
CA GLN A 649 12.98 -45.17 -17.22
C GLN A 649 13.38 -44.67 -15.84
N LEU A 650 12.40 -44.35 -14.99
CA LEU A 650 12.67 -43.87 -13.63
C LEU A 650 13.36 -44.94 -12.78
N THR A 651 12.94 -46.20 -12.91
CA THR A 651 13.55 -47.34 -12.19
C THR A 651 15.00 -47.54 -12.64
N GLN A 652 15.26 -47.43 -13.95
CA GLN A 652 16.61 -47.56 -14.50
C GLN A 652 17.53 -46.42 -14.03
N GLN A 653 17.01 -45.20 -13.94
CA GLN A 653 17.74 -44.05 -13.42
C GLN A 653 18.04 -44.19 -11.92
N GLN A 654 17.09 -44.69 -11.12
CA GLN A 654 17.31 -44.96 -9.69
C GLN A 654 18.37 -46.05 -9.49
N GLN A 655 18.38 -47.12 -10.28
CA GLN A 655 19.42 -48.15 -10.20
C GLN A 655 20.81 -47.59 -10.53
N GLN A 656 20.93 -46.72 -11.54
CA GLN A 656 22.22 -46.09 -11.85
C GLN A 656 22.72 -45.19 -10.70
N GLN A 657 21.82 -44.44 -10.06
CA GLN A 657 22.19 -43.60 -8.91
C GLN A 657 22.63 -44.45 -7.71
N GLN A 658 21.94 -45.55 -7.42
CA GLN A 658 22.32 -46.47 -6.35
C GLN A 658 23.70 -47.10 -6.59
N LEU A 659 23.99 -47.50 -7.84
CA LEU A 659 25.28 -48.08 -8.18
C LEU A 659 26.42 -47.06 -8.04
N GLN A 660 26.20 -45.80 -8.42
CA GLN A 660 27.19 -44.74 -8.23
C GLN A 660 27.47 -44.48 -6.74
N GLN A 661 26.45 -44.49 -5.89
CA GLN A 661 26.62 -44.34 -4.45
C GLN A 661 27.42 -45.50 -3.85
N GLN A 662 27.15 -46.74 -4.27
CA GLN A 662 27.91 -47.90 -3.81
C GLN A 662 29.39 -47.83 -4.23
N LEU A 663 29.67 -47.37 -5.44
CA LEU A 663 31.04 -47.23 -5.93
C LEU A 663 31.84 -46.20 -5.12
N GLN A 664 31.22 -45.05 -4.79
CA GLN A 664 31.84 -44.02 -3.97
C GLN A 664 32.11 -44.50 -2.55
N GLN A 665 31.16 -45.22 -1.94
CA GLN A 665 31.36 -45.80 -0.60
C GLN A 665 32.52 -46.80 -0.59
N HIS A 666 32.63 -47.64 -1.63
CA HIS A 666 33.71 -48.60 -1.73
C HIS A 666 35.10 -47.93 -1.85
N GLN A 667 35.20 -46.86 -2.65
CA GLN A 667 36.45 -46.10 -2.78
C GLN A 667 36.87 -45.42 -1.46
N GLN A 668 35.92 -44.86 -0.72
CA GLN A 668 36.21 -44.26 0.59
C GLN A 668 36.70 -45.31 1.60
N GLN A 669 36.10 -46.50 1.60
CA GLN A 669 36.54 -47.60 2.47
C GLN A 669 37.96 -48.07 2.13
N GLN A 670 38.31 -48.16 0.84
CA GLN A 670 39.67 -48.52 0.41
C GLN A 670 40.71 -47.50 0.89
N GLN A 671 40.42 -46.19 0.73
CA GLN A 671 41.33 -45.13 1.18
C GLN A 671 41.48 -45.11 2.72
N GLN A 672 40.40 -45.40 3.46
CA GLN A 672 40.47 -45.53 4.92
C GLN A 672 41.31 -46.73 5.35
N HIS A 673 41.18 -47.86 4.67
CA HIS A 673 41.97 -49.06 4.94
C HIS A 673 43.47 -48.81 4.69
N GLU A 674 43.82 -48.24 3.53
CA GLU A 674 45.20 -47.89 3.19
C GLU A 674 45.79 -46.90 4.20
N ARG A 675 45.03 -45.85 4.58
CA ARG A 675 45.45 -44.92 5.63
C ARG A 675 45.69 -45.62 6.97
N GLN A 676 44.83 -46.55 7.37
CA GLN A 676 44.99 -47.29 8.63
C GLN A 676 46.22 -48.21 8.60
N GLU A 677 46.51 -48.82 7.46
CA GLU A 677 47.71 -49.66 7.26
C GLU A 677 49.00 -48.83 7.38
N ASP A 678 49.06 -47.69 6.69
CA ASP A 678 50.17 -46.75 6.79
C ASP A 678 50.36 -46.22 8.21
N LEU A 679 49.26 -45.92 8.90
CA LEU A 679 49.30 -45.44 10.27
C LEU A 679 49.85 -46.49 11.25
N HIS A 680 49.44 -47.76 11.10
CA HIS A 680 50.00 -48.87 11.89
C HIS A 680 51.48 -49.06 11.62
N LYS A 681 51.87 -49.09 10.35
CA LYS A 681 53.26 -49.25 9.94
C LYS A 681 54.14 -48.12 10.46
N LEU A 682 53.67 -46.87 10.38
CA LEU A 682 54.39 -45.71 10.94
C LEU A 682 54.60 -45.84 12.44
N ALA A 683 53.56 -46.27 13.17
CA ALA A 683 53.63 -46.45 14.62
C ALA A 683 54.57 -47.60 15.03
N GLU A 684 54.65 -48.67 14.24
CA GLU A 684 55.62 -49.76 14.42
C GLU A 684 57.06 -49.29 14.16
N CYS A 685 57.31 -48.59 13.04
CA CYS A 685 58.64 -48.03 12.74
C CYS A 685 59.12 -47.07 13.85
N ALA A 686 58.21 -46.21 14.36
CA ALA A 686 58.52 -45.31 15.46
C ALA A 686 58.79 -46.04 16.78
N ARG A 687 58.08 -47.16 17.05
CA ARG A 687 58.35 -48.02 18.22
C ARG A 687 59.75 -48.63 18.15
N ASP A 688 60.14 -49.08 16.96
CA ASP A 688 61.37 -49.84 16.71
C ASP A 688 62.58 -48.94 16.39
N ALA A 689 62.42 -47.61 16.50
CA ALA A 689 63.44 -46.57 16.30
C ALA A 689 63.93 -46.42 14.84
N GLU A 690 63.16 -46.87 13.85
CA GLU A 690 63.48 -46.75 12.41
C GLU A 690 63.09 -45.36 11.87
N TRP A 691 63.74 -44.31 12.37
CA TRP A 691 63.33 -42.92 12.13
C TRP A 691 63.43 -42.46 10.67
N ASP A 692 64.38 -42.98 9.89
CA ASP A 692 64.49 -42.68 8.46
C ASP A 692 63.24 -43.11 7.70
N LEU A 693 62.70 -44.30 8.02
CA LEU A 693 61.48 -44.82 7.42
C LEU A 693 60.25 -44.04 7.89
N VAL A 694 60.20 -43.65 9.16
CA VAL A 694 59.15 -42.75 9.68
C VAL A 694 59.15 -41.42 8.91
N PHE A 695 60.31 -40.81 8.68
CA PHE A 695 60.41 -39.57 7.92
C PHE A 695 60.04 -39.74 6.45
N GLU A 696 60.44 -40.84 5.81
CA GLU A 696 60.01 -41.16 4.44
C GLU A 696 58.48 -41.30 4.34
N MET A 697 57.85 -41.97 5.30
CA MET A 697 56.39 -42.11 5.38
C MET A 697 55.70 -40.76 5.62
N LEU A 698 56.26 -39.90 6.46
CA LEU A 698 55.71 -38.56 6.72
C LEU A 698 55.94 -37.57 5.58
N GLU A 699 56.98 -37.75 4.75
CA GLU A 699 57.14 -36.99 3.51
C GLU A 699 56.05 -37.36 2.49
N LYS A 700 55.67 -38.65 2.42
CA LYS A 700 54.58 -39.14 1.58
C LYS A 700 53.21 -38.70 2.11
N SER A 701 53.00 -38.79 3.42
CA SER A 701 51.71 -38.51 4.07
C SER A 701 51.89 -37.70 5.37
N PRO A 702 52.07 -36.37 5.29
CA PRO A 702 52.35 -35.52 6.46
C PRO A 702 51.24 -35.54 7.53
N MET A 703 50.01 -35.82 7.12
CA MET A 703 48.84 -35.85 8.03
C MET A 703 48.91 -36.97 9.09
N LEU A 704 49.76 -37.98 8.91
CA LEU A 704 49.87 -39.10 9.85
C LEU A 704 50.62 -38.74 11.15
N VAL A 705 51.37 -37.63 11.19
CA VAL A 705 52.26 -37.27 12.29
C VAL A 705 51.56 -37.15 13.66
N ASN A 706 50.30 -36.68 13.64
CA ASN A 706 49.45 -36.46 14.81
C ASN A 706 48.26 -37.44 14.85
N GLU A 707 48.30 -38.50 14.04
CA GLU A 707 47.37 -39.62 14.14
C GLU A 707 48.04 -40.76 14.91
N ARG A 708 47.25 -41.61 15.57
CA ARG A 708 47.78 -42.84 16.18
C ARG A 708 46.80 -44.00 16.02
N PRO A 709 47.29 -45.22 15.77
CA PRO A 709 46.44 -46.39 15.84
C PRO A 709 46.07 -46.71 17.29
N PRO A 710 44.91 -47.35 17.55
CA PRO A 710 44.53 -47.79 18.88
C PRO A 710 45.63 -48.66 19.52
N GLY A 711 46.04 -48.30 20.74
CA GLY A 711 47.08 -49.04 21.49
C GLY A 711 48.52 -48.55 21.28
N PHE A 712 48.76 -47.66 20.33
CA PHE A 712 50.08 -47.07 20.09
C PHE A 712 50.19 -45.66 20.68
N ASP A 713 51.42 -45.18 20.84
CA ASP A 713 51.75 -43.79 21.19
C ASP A 713 52.10 -43.03 19.91
N TYR A 714 51.92 -41.71 19.90
CA TYR A 714 52.36 -40.89 18.76
C TYR A 714 53.87 -40.99 18.56
N ALA A 715 54.34 -40.78 17.33
CA ALA A 715 55.77 -40.83 16.99
C ALA A 715 56.62 -39.91 17.90
N VAL A 716 56.10 -38.72 18.23
CA VAL A 716 56.78 -37.78 19.14
C VAL A 716 57.00 -38.36 20.54
N HIS A 717 56.03 -39.11 21.09
CA HIS A 717 56.18 -39.75 22.40
C HIS A 717 57.22 -40.86 22.35
N ARG A 718 57.24 -41.67 21.27
CA ARG A 718 58.26 -42.73 21.10
C ARG A 718 59.67 -42.16 20.98
N ALA A 719 59.84 -41.06 20.24
CA ALA A 719 61.11 -40.36 20.13
C ALA A 719 61.60 -39.82 21.50
N VAL A 720 60.67 -39.30 22.32
CA VAL A 720 60.98 -38.87 23.69
C VAL A 720 61.35 -40.05 24.60
N ILE A 721 60.62 -41.16 24.53
CA ILE A 721 60.90 -42.38 25.31
C ILE A 721 62.31 -42.91 25.02
N GLN A 722 62.76 -42.83 23.76
CA GLN A 722 64.09 -43.24 23.34
C GLN A 722 65.18 -42.20 23.65
N GLY A 723 64.82 -40.99 24.07
CA GLY A 723 65.79 -39.94 24.39
C GLY A 723 66.46 -39.28 23.19
N ASN A 724 65.90 -39.42 21.97
CA ASN A 724 66.51 -38.89 20.76
C ASN A 724 66.07 -37.44 20.50
N LEU A 725 66.91 -36.49 20.91
CA LEU A 725 66.67 -35.06 20.78
C LEU A 725 66.47 -34.59 19.33
N GLU A 726 67.30 -35.09 18.41
CA GLU A 726 67.28 -34.67 17.01
C GLU A 726 65.99 -35.09 16.31
N VAL A 727 65.52 -36.31 16.59
CA VAL A 727 64.25 -36.83 16.06
C VAL A 727 63.07 -36.04 16.61
N VAL A 728 63.02 -35.76 17.91
CA VAL A 728 61.94 -34.97 18.52
C VAL A 728 61.90 -33.56 17.91
N SER A 729 63.06 -32.92 17.77
CA SER A 729 63.18 -31.61 17.11
C SER A 729 62.68 -31.67 15.66
N THR A 730 63.03 -32.72 14.91
CA THR A 730 62.62 -32.89 13.52
C THR A 730 61.12 -33.12 13.39
N LEU A 731 60.53 -34.03 14.17
CA LEU A 731 59.08 -34.29 14.18
C LEU A 731 58.30 -33.00 14.47
N ILE A 732 58.72 -32.25 15.48
CA ILE A 732 58.04 -31.02 15.90
C ILE A 732 58.24 -29.87 14.90
N ASN A 733 59.48 -29.62 14.47
CA ASN A 733 59.79 -28.45 13.64
C ASN A 733 59.45 -28.64 12.17
N ARG A 734 59.75 -29.83 11.62
CA ARG A 734 59.57 -30.13 10.20
C ARG A 734 58.18 -30.67 9.91
N TYR A 735 57.71 -31.63 10.70
CA TYR A 735 56.42 -32.30 10.46
C TYR A 735 55.27 -31.77 11.31
N ARG A 736 55.50 -30.77 12.17
CA ARG A 736 54.46 -30.16 13.03
C ARG A 736 53.80 -31.18 13.97
N ALA A 737 54.58 -32.12 14.50
CA ALA A 737 54.13 -32.99 15.57
C ALA A 737 53.71 -32.15 16.78
N ASP A 738 52.54 -32.44 17.33
CA ASP A 738 51.98 -31.77 18.51
C ASP A 738 52.45 -32.51 19.78
N PRO A 739 53.34 -31.91 20.59
CA PRO A 739 53.85 -32.53 21.81
C PRO A 739 52.84 -32.52 22.97
N ASP A 740 51.75 -31.75 22.87
CA ASP A 740 50.73 -31.63 23.91
C ASP A 740 49.63 -32.70 23.79
N LEU A 741 49.60 -33.46 22.68
CA LEU A 741 48.72 -34.60 22.55
C LEU A 741 49.02 -35.63 23.66
N PRO A 742 48.00 -36.16 24.36
CA PRO A 742 48.24 -37.15 25.39
C PRO A 742 48.63 -38.50 24.77
N SER A 743 49.66 -39.14 25.31
CA SER A 743 50.00 -40.53 25.04
C SER A 743 48.85 -41.48 25.38
N ARG A 744 49.00 -42.79 25.08
CA ARG A 744 47.98 -43.78 25.46
C ARG A 744 47.74 -43.89 26.98
N TYR A 745 48.67 -43.38 27.79
CA TYR A 745 48.57 -43.32 29.25
C TYR A 745 48.10 -41.95 29.77
N GLY A 746 47.78 -41.01 28.88
CA GLY A 746 47.35 -39.67 29.26
C GLY A 746 48.49 -38.69 29.54
N GLU A 747 49.75 -39.15 29.51
CA GLU A 747 50.93 -38.32 29.74
C GLU A 747 51.32 -37.54 28.47
N ARG A 748 51.71 -36.27 28.63
CA ARG A 748 52.27 -35.46 27.53
C ARG A 748 53.72 -35.82 27.24
N ALA A 749 54.23 -35.42 26.08
CA ALA A 749 55.63 -35.64 25.71
C ALA A 749 56.61 -35.03 26.75
N SER A 750 56.32 -33.85 27.29
CA SER A 750 57.13 -33.19 28.33
C SER A 750 57.15 -33.98 29.64
N GLU A 751 56.01 -34.52 30.07
CA GLU A 751 55.87 -35.33 31.28
C GLU A 751 56.67 -36.63 31.15
N ILE A 752 56.59 -37.31 30.00
CA ILE A 752 57.38 -38.52 29.73
C ILE A 752 58.88 -38.21 29.78
N ALA A 753 59.33 -37.12 29.17
CA ALA A 753 60.75 -36.71 29.21
C ALA A 753 61.24 -36.48 30.64
N LYS A 754 60.40 -35.85 31.47
CA LYS A 754 60.68 -35.60 32.89
C LYS A 754 60.77 -36.91 33.68
N ASN A 755 59.80 -37.81 33.49
CA ASN A 755 59.70 -39.08 34.22
C ASN A 755 60.87 -40.02 33.88
N LEU A 756 61.37 -39.99 32.64
CA LEU A 756 62.53 -40.77 32.21
C LEU A 756 63.88 -40.11 32.48
N GLY A 757 63.90 -38.86 32.95
CA GLY A 757 65.15 -38.14 33.27
C GLY A 757 65.87 -37.54 32.06
N HIS A 758 65.21 -37.40 30.91
CA HIS A 758 65.75 -36.80 29.69
C HIS A 758 65.71 -35.26 29.79
N LYS A 759 66.64 -34.68 30.56
CA LYS A 759 66.66 -33.25 30.91
C LYS A 759 66.63 -32.30 29.71
N ASP A 760 67.39 -32.60 28.66
CA ASP A 760 67.48 -31.73 27.47
C ASP A 760 66.16 -31.69 26.70
N LEU A 761 65.51 -32.86 26.55
CA LEU A 761 64.19 -32.98 25.94
C LEU A 761 63.11 -32.27 26.79
N TYR A 762 63.13 -32.45 28.11
CA TYR A 762 62.20 -31.78 29.00
C TYR A 762 62.30 -30.25 28.89
N CYS A 763 63.51 -29.71 28.91
CA CYS A 763 63.74 -28.27 28.75
C CYS A 763 63.17 -27.74 27.42
N ILE A 764 63.38 -28.44 26.31
CA ILE A 764 62.90 -28.00 24.99
C ILE A 764 61.38 -28.10 24.87
N LEU A 765 60.77 -29.16 25.38
CA LEU A 765 59.32 -29.36 25.34
C LEU A 765 58.59 -28.37 26.26
N SER A 766 59.06 -28.17 27.49
CA SER A 766 58.43 -27.23 28.43
C SER A 766 58.61 -25.75 28.07
N GLN A 767 59.66 -25.39 27.31
CA GLN A 767 59.78 -24.02 26.78
C GLN A 767 58.66 -23.68 25.81
N ARG A 768 58.15 -24.65 25.04
CA ARG A 768 57.06 -24.45 24.07
C ARG A 768 55.70 -24.33 24.73
N GLU A 769 55.42 -25.14 25.75
CA GLU A 769 54.18 -25.07 26.53
C GLU A 769 53.95 -23.64 27.10
N GLY A 770 55.03 -22.94 27.48
CA GLY A 770 54.95 -21.58 28.02
C GLY A 770 54.70 -20.48 26.98
N THR A 771 55.05 -20.69 25.70
CA THR A 771 54.94 -19.65 24.66
C THR A 771 53.54 -19.52 24.07
N GLU A 772 52.76 -20.60 23.98
CA GLU A 772 51.41 -20.51 23.41
C GLU A 772 50.38 -19.90 24.37
N HIS A 773 50.54 -20.08 25.69
CA HIS A 773 49.64 -19.47 26.67
C HIS A 773 49.80 -17.96 26.85
N LYS A 774 50.98 -17.38 26.58
CA LYS A 774 51.19 -15.92 26.67
C LYS A 774 50.72 -15.15 25.44
N THR A 775 50.56 -15.82 24.30
CA THR A 775 50.16 -15.17 23.04
C THR A 775 48.63 -15.09 22.91
N ALA A 776 47.87 -15.90 23.65
CA ALA A 776 46.40 -15.89 23.65
C ALA A 776 45.77 -14.82 24.55
N THR A 777 46.53 -14.12 25.41
CA THR A 777 45.98 -13.15 26.38
C THR A 777 46.37 -11.68 26.12
N SER A 778 47.12 -11.38 25.06
CA SER A 778 47.62 -10.01 24.76
C SER A 778 47.19 -9.46 23.38
N LEU A 779 46.10 -9.95 22.80
CA LEU A 779 45.58 -9.48 21.51
C LEU A 779 44.07 -9.15 21.57
N HIS A 780 43.66 -8.44 22.63
CA HIS A 780 42.30 -7.90 22.75
C HIS A 780 42.29 -6.49 23.35
N ASP A 781 43.09 -5.58 22.80
CA ASP A 781 42.80 -4.16 22.92
C ASP A 781 43.40 -3.35 21.76
N HIS A 782 42.59 -2.42 21.26
CA HIS A 782 42.83 -1.43 20.19
C HIS A 782 42.78 -1.91 18.73
N HIS A 783 41.60 -1.77 18.12
CA HIS A 783 41.46 -0.91 16.93
C HIS A 783 39.99 -0.48 16.69
N HIS A 784 39.76 0.83 16.78
CA HIS A 784 38.60 1.55 16.24
C HIS A 784 38.80 1.81 14.73
N HIS A 785 37.84 1.41 13.87
CA HIS A 785 37.33 2.23 12.74
C HIS A 785 36.12 1.55 12.03
N PRO A 786 35.33 2.24 11.18
CA PRO A 786 33.89 2.37 11.36
C PRO A 786 33.04 1.59 10.33
N SER A 787 31.79 1.38 10.72
CA SER A 787 30.78 0.58 10.04
C SER A 787 30.17 1.31 8.82
N HIS A 788 30.18 0.65 7.66
CA HIS A 788 29.22 0.90 6.59
C HIS A 788 28.03 -0.07 6.74
N HIS A 789 26.85 0.48 7.02
CA HIS A 789 25.59 -0.25 7.08
C HIS A 789 25.07 -0.57 5.67
N HIS A 790 24.84 -1.85 5.39
CA HIS A 790 23.83 -2.28 4.41
C HIS A 790 22.79 -3.16 5.11
N HIS A 791 21.56 -2.66 5.16
CA HIS A 791 20.38 -3.36 5.65
C HIS A 791 19.93 -4.45 4.66
N GLN A 792 19.77 -5.67 5.15
CA GLN A 792 18.83 -6.66 4.60
C GLN A 792 17.77 -7.03 5.65
N PRO A 793 16.52 -7.34 5.25
CA PRO A 793 15.38 -7.41 6.15
C PRO A 793 15.21 -8.79 6.80
N SER A 794 14.84 -8.74 8.08
CA SER A 794 14.51 -9.85 8.96
C SER A 794 13.15 -10.52 8.63
N LEU A 795 13.13 -11.86 8.60
CA LEU A 795 11.95 -12.70 8.75
C LEU A 795 11.66 -12.97 10.24
N PRO A 796 10.39 -13.07 10.67
CA PRO A 796 10.06 -13.31 12.08
C PRO A 796 10.09 -14.80 12.43
N SER A 797 10.82 -15.12 13.50
CA SER A 797 10.80 -16.40 14.22
C SER A 797 9.71 -16.36 15.29
N SER A 798 8.82 -17.37 15.33
CA SER A 798 7.88 -17.56 16.45
C SER A 798 7.96 -18.98 16.98
N ALA A 799 8.57 -19.08 18.16
CA ALA A 799 8.26 -19.94 19.31
C ALA A 799 7.88 -21.41 19.06
N VAL A 800 8.83 -22.30 19.37
CA VAL A 800 8.55 -23.70 19.73
C VAL A 800 8.78 -23.83 21.24
N GLU A 801 7.70 -24.11 21.98
CA GLU A 801 7.73 -24.41 23.42
C GLU A 801 8.40 -25.78 23.66
N ARG A 802 9.34 -25.82 24.61
CA ARG A 802 9.91 -27.05 25.19
C ARG A 802 9.01 -27.54 26.32
N PRO A 803 8.68 -28.85 26.42
CA PRO A 803 8.20 -29.44 27.64
C PRO A 803 9.37 -29.89 28.54
N THR A 804 9.26 -29.52 29.82
CA THR A 804 10.09 -29.98 30.94
C THR A 804 9.92 -31.47 31.20
N ALA A 805 11.02 -32.22 31.16
CA ALA A 805 11.09 -33.63 31.57
C ALA A 805 11.32 -33.74 33.09
N ALA A 806 10.45 -34.46 33.76
CA ALA A 806 10.61 -34.88 35.15
C ALA A 806 11.26 -36.27 35.22
N VAL A 807 12.24 -36.40 36.11
CA VAL A 807 12.92 -37.63 36.52
C VAL A 807 11.97 -38.53 37.32
N PRO A 808 12.05 -39.87 37.16
CA PRO A 808 12.08 -40.69 38.38
C PRO A 808 13.08 -41.86 38.36
N ASN A 809 13.41 -42.26 39.59
CA ASN A 809 14.40 -43.22 40.03
C ASN A 809 14.13 -44.69 39.67
N ASN A 810 15.26 -45.42 39.59
CA ASN A 810 15.53 -46.85 39.79
C ASN A 810 14.45 -47.74 40.47
N ASP A 811 14.10 -48.84 39.78
CA ASP A 811 14.01 -50.28 40.14
C ASP A 811 13.36 -50.78 41.47
N PRO A 812 12.90 -52.07 41.60
CA PRO A 812 13.17 -53.25 40.76
C PRO A 812 11.98 -54.23 40.45
N TYR A 813 12.24 -55.11 39.46
CA TYR A 813 11.77 -56.49 39.24
C TYR A 813 10.51 -57.04 39.96
N ILE A 814 9.46 -57.42 39.19
CA ILE A 814 8.65 -58.64 39.39
C ILE A 814 8.18 -59.21 38.03
N LEU A 815 8.45 -60.49 37.81
CA LEU A 815 7.94 -61.36 36.73
C LEU A 815 6.44 -61.67 36.90
N HIS A 816 5.65 -61.74 35.81
CA HIS A 816 4.77 -62.89 35.48
C HIS A 816 3.88 -62.69 34.23
N LEU A 817 4.05 -63.62 33.27
CA LEU A 817 3.04 -64.38 32.50
C LEU A 817 1.84 -63.71 31.80
N SER A 818 1.89 -63.79 30.47
CA SER A 818 0.96 -64.52 29.57
C SER A 818 -0.54 -64.20 29.50
N ARG A 819 -0.92 -63.82 28.27
CA ARG A 819 -2.08 -64.23 27.43
C ARG A 819 -3.30 -63.28 27.24
N PRO A 820 -3.93 -63.35 26.04
CA PRO A 820 -4.81 -62.32 25.49
C PRO A 820 -6.30 -62.64 25.70
N VAL A 821 -7.17 -61.63 25.59
CA VAL A 821 -8.62 -61.79 25.49
C VAL A 821 -9.13 -61.04 24.25
N LEU A 822 -9.76 -61.81 23.36
CA LEU A 822 -10.55 -61.38 22.20
C LEU A 822 -11.98 -60.97 22.63
N PRO A 823 -12.76 -60.30 21.75
CA PRO A 823 -13.92 -59.48 22.11
C PRO A 823 -15.25 -60.23 22.12
N GLY A 824 -16.27 -59.64 22.75
CA GLY A 824 -17.65 -60.13 22.69
C GLY A 824 -18.70 -59.16 23.25
N GLN A 825 -19.39 -58.48 22.33
CA GLN A 825 -20.86 -58.32 22.20
C GLN A 825 -21.78 -57.82 23.35
N VAL A 826 -22.83 -57.12 22.85
CA VAL A 826 -24.18 -56.83 23.38
C VAL A 826 -24.36 -55.54 24.21
N HIS A 827 -24.75 -54.44 23.56
CA HIS A 827 -26.18 -54.05 23.47
C HIS A 827 -26.44 -52.99 22.40
#